data_AF-A0A352N888-F1
#
_entry.id   AF-A0A352N888-F1
#
_cell.length_a   1.000
_cell.length_b   1.000
_cell.length_c   1.000
_cell.angle_alpha   90.00
_cell.angle_beta   90.00
_cell.angle_gamma   90.00
#
_symmetry.space_group_name_H-M   'P 1'
#
loop_
_entity.id
_entity.type
_entity.pdbx_description
1 polymer ?
#
loop_
_entity_poly.entity_id
_entity_poly.type
_entity_poly.pdbx_seq_one_letter_code
_entity_poly.pdbx_strand_id
1 'polypeptide(L)'
;MKRVKIKVGTRGSKLSVAQTSDSLDKLKAILPCIEFKLETVSTPGDRDRKTDLKVSPADFFTKDLDDAIRSRKIDCAIHSAKDLPDPMPEGIDWFWLPWCEDARDVIIMPEMAKLRILKLKIINRKSKMRIGVSSARREEYCRKKFPKAELLPIRGNIDDRIAQLDAGKFDMLIMAAAGLKRLGLENRISEYIDERELAPPEGQGWLALTYRKEDGIFNEIRKLFVKSVVFAGAGPGDADLATLAAVDALRICDVCLYDALISSDLLKNLPETARMLFVGKRSGCHSMKQDEINALIAKFARQGKSVVRLKGGDPTIFGRLAEEIETLDKLELPYRVIPGVSSLNAVGATGLMLTRRGLSRGFSVMTPRRSGSSEFQHVSKEERLSFPSVFFMGLSETANIAKFLIKDGRSRNTPAAVVISAGNEIQQEVIIGSLSGFARSVIKIPGSEAPGIFIVGENADPKYLLKKNGALQGKKILLTCSDSIMDKAVNKVRELGGIPVRMPMIRLEENRRDACSTLLKTYDWIMLTSPSAVKIFIESLKKERYDFRRLPKIIVCGPGTADEFRRNGISPDIEASDSYGAEGLLKAITLHVKKGDKVLRLCSDKASKEISCELRKLGATVTDEILYRNVLVKYDKLPEFDAAIFASSSAVESFRANFGLEKLKGKDTVVIGRPTLGTLKKFKYKGSIILAKEATINGCIESLAEKLIEKKILNQR
;
A
#
# COMPACT_ATOMS: atom_id res chain seq x y z
N MET A 1 -37.87 -13.48 -29.90
CA MET A 1 -37.18 -12.27 -29.40
C MET A 1 -36.45 -11.61 -30.56
N LYS A 2 -36.54 -10.29 -30.73
CA LYS A 2 -35.78 -9.56 -31.77
C LYS A 2 -34.27 -9.71 -31.45
N ARG A 3 -33.48 -10.23 -32.38
CA ARG A 3 -32.02 -10.29 -32.25
C ARG A 3 -31.40 -8.98 -32.72
N VAL A 4 -30.47 -8.43 -31.97
CA VAL A 4 -29.68 -7.26 -32.36
C VAL A 4 -28.50 -7.74 -33.19
N LYS A 5 -28.32 -7.20 -34.40
CA LYS A 5 -27.20 -7.56 -35.28
C LYS A 5 -26.09 -6.53 -35.13
N ILE A 6 -24.86 -6.99 -34.87
CA ILE A 6 -23.69 -6.12 -34.68
C ILE A 6 -22.59 -6.53 -35.67
N LYS A 7 -22.10 -5.59 -36.47
CA LYS A 7 -20.94 -5.78 -37.35
C LYS A 7 -19.65 -5.50 -36.59
N VAL A 8 -18.78 -6.50 -36.51
CA VAL A 8 -17.52 -6.44 -35.75
C VAL A 8 -16.35 -6.43 -36.72
N GLY A 9 -15.59 -5.34 -36.73
CA GLY A 9 -14.38 -5.22 -37.53
C GLY A 9 -13.19 -5.94 -36.91
N THR A 10 -12.38 -6.55 -37.76
CA THR A 10 -11.05 -7.06 -37.40
C THR A 10 -10.07 -6.95 -38.56
N ARG A 11 -8.77 -7.01 -38.25
CA ARG A 11 -7.72 -7.10 -39.28
C ARG A 11 -7.70 -8.49 -39.92
N GLY A 12 -7.20 -8.58 -41.15
CA GLY A 12 -7.14 -9.83 -41.91
C GLY A 12 -6.10 -10.85 -41.43
N SER A 13 -5.23 -10.49 -40.48
CA SER A 13 -4.24 -11.42 -39.95
C SER A 13 -4.91 -12.59 -39.20
N LYS A 14 -4.33 -13.81 -39.29
CA LYS A 14 -4.85 -15.00 -38.59
C LYS A 14 -5.03 -14.76 -37.08
N LEU A 15 -4.06 -14.10 -36.44
CA LEU A 15 -4.15 -13.75 -35.02
C LEU A 15 -5.33 -12.83 -34.73
N SER A 16 -5.53 -11.80 -35.56
CA SER A 16 -6.62 -10.83 -35.41
C SER A 16 -7.99 -11.49 -35.58
N VAL A 17 -8.14 -12.36 -36.56
CA VAL A 17 -9.37 -13.14 -36.76
C VAL A 17 -9.60 -14.09 -35.58
N ALA A 18 -8.58 -14.85 -35.16
CA ALA A 18 -8.69 -15.81 -34.06
C ALA A 18 -9.09 -15.13 -32.73
N GLN A 19 -8.40 -14.05 -32.35
CA GLN A 19 -8.72 -13.33 -31.11
C GLN A 19 -10.12 -12.69 -31.13
N THR A 20 -10.56 -12.23 -32.31
CA THR A 20 -11.88 -11.61 -32.46
C THR A 20 -12.95 -12.70 -32.37
N SER A 21 -12.80 -13.81 -33.11
CA SER A 21 -13.75 -14.93 -33.08
C SER A 21 -13.94 -15.48 -31.67
N ASP A 22 -12.84 -15.78 -30.97
CA ASP A 22 -12.88 -16.27 -29.58
C ASP A 22 -13.60 -15.29 -28.63
N SER A 23 -13.34 -13.98 -28.80
CA SER A 23 -14.03 -12.95 -28.02
C SER A 23 -15.53 -12.89 -28.32
N LEU A 24 -15.92 -13.03 -29.60
CA LEU A 24 -17.32 -13.00 -30.01
C LEU A 24 -18.08 -14.24 -29.56
N ASP A 25 -17.46 -15.42 -29.57
CA ASP A 25 -18.05 -16.65 -29.05
C ASP A 25 -18.35 -16.53 -27.55
N LYS A 26 -17.40 -15.97 -26.79
CA LYS A 26 -17.58 -15.69 -25.36
C LYS A 26 -18.64 -14.60 -25.10
N LEU A 27 -18.64 -13.51 -25.87
CA LEU A 27 -19.68 -12.47 -25.76
C LEU A 27 -21.07 -13.02 -26.09
N LYS A 28 -21.20 -13.86 -27.12
CA LYS A 28 -22.46 -14.50 -27.53
C LYS A 28 -23.00 -15.44 -26.46
N ALA A 29 -22.12 -16.16 -25.74
CA ALA A 29 -22.51 -16.99 -24.62
C ALA A 29 -23.10 -16.17 -23.46
N ILE A 30 -22.60 -14.96 -23.23
CA ILE A 30 -23.10 -14.03 -22.19
C ILE A 30 -24.37 -13.30 -22.66
N LEU A 31 -24.43 -12.92 -23.94
CA LEU A 31 -25.47 -12.09 -24.55
C LEU A 31 -26.11 -12.78 -25.76
N PRO A 32 -26.93 -13.83 -25.55
CA PRO A 32 -27.53 -14.62 -26.65
C PRO A 32 -28.55 -13.84 -27.48
N CYS A 33 -28.97 -12.65 -27.04
CA CYS A 33 -29.83 -11.74 -27.79
C CYS A 33 -29.09 -10.98 -28.91
N ILE A 34 -27.75 -11.04 -28.94
CA ILE A 34 -26.91 -10.37 -29.93
C ILE A 34 -26.37 -11.39 -30.94
N GLU A 35 -26.49 -11.05 -32.21
CA GLU A 35 -25.90 -11.77 -33.33
C GLU A 35 -24.71 -10.96 -33.87
N PHE A 36 -23.50 -11.45 -33.65
CA PHE A 36 -22.28 -10.82 -34.14
C PHE A 36 -21.94 -11.30 -35.56
N LYS A 37 -21.63 -10.37 -36.45
CA LYS A 37 -21.14 -10.63 -37.80
C LYS A 37 -19.74 -10.07 -37.95
N LEU A 38 -18.76 -10.94 -38.15
CA LEU A 38 -17.37 -10.57 -38.35
C LEU A 38 -17.17 -9.96 -39.76
N GLU A 39 -16.50 -8.82 -39.84
CA GLU A 39 -16.09 -8.18 -41.09
C GLU A 39 -14.59 -7.87 -41.05
N THR A 40 -13.85 -8.29 -42.08
CA THR A 40 -12.42 -8.02 -42.20
C THR A 40 -12.19 -6.68 -42.88
N VAL A 41 -11.43 -5.80 -42.22
CA VAL A 41 -11.01 -4.52 -42.78
C VAL A 41 -9.54 -4.64 -43.20
N SER A 42 -9.26 -4.29 -44.46
CA SER A 42 -7.91 -4.36 -44.99
C SER A 42 -7.12 -3.12 -44.60
N THR A 43 -6.13 -3.29 -43.74
CA THR A 43 -5.31 -2.21 -43.16
C THR A 43 -3.96 -2.05 -43.88
N PRO A 44 -3.36 -0.84 -43.98
CA PRO A 44 -2.00 -0.64 -44.47
C PRO A 44 -0.96 -1.41 -43.66
N GLY A 45 -1.16 -1.63 -42.35
CA GLY A 45 -0.24 -2.42 -41.52
C GLY A 45 -0.08 -3.88 -41.96
N ASP A 46 -1.03 -4.42 -42.73
CA ASP A 46 -0.93 -5.74 -43.37
C ASP A 46 -0.28 -5.69 -44.77
N ARG A 47 -0.27 -4.52 -45.43
CA ARG A 47 0.27 -4.31 -46.78
C ARG A 47 1.66 -3.68 -46.80
N ASP A 48 2.00 -2.88 -45.79
CA ASP A 48 3.26 -2.15 -45.66
C ASP A 48 4.29 -2.96 -44.85
N ARG A 49 5.22 -3.55 -45.57
CA ARG A 49 6.34 -4.34 -45.02
C ARG A 49 7.64 -3.53 -44.89
N LYS A 50 7.64 -2.23 -45.22
CA LYS A 50 8.84 -1.39 -45.32
C LYS A 50 8.99 -0.38 -44.18
N THR A 51 7.91 0.20 -43.67
CA THR A 51 7.95 1.25 -42.63
C THR A 51 8.37 0.71 -41.27
N ASP A 52 9.42 1.27 -40.63
CA ASP A 52 9.92 0.84 -39.30
C ASP A 52 8.84 0.94 -38.18
N LEU A 53 8.50 -0.17 -37.52
CA LEU A 53 7.50 -0.22 -36.42
C LEU A 53 7.97 0.61 -35.22
N LYS A 54 9.28 0.82 -35.09
CA LYS A 54 9.85 1.63 -34.01
C LYS A 54 9.57 3.13 -34.16
N VAL A 55 9.23 3.59 -35.36
CA VAL A 55 8.93 5.01 -35.68
C VAL A 55 7.52 5.20 -36.25
N SER A 56 6.67 4.17 -36.15
CA SER A 56 5.31 4.23 -36.65
C SER A 56 4.40 5.04 -35.70
N PRO A 57 3.34 5.70 -36.21
CA PRO A 57 2.34 6.38 -35.39
C PRO A 57 1.69 5.45 -34.35
N ALA A 58 1.20 6.00 -33.23
CA ALA A 58 0.59 5.22 -32.15
C ALA A 58 -0.69 4.48 -32.58
N ASP A 59 -1.40 4.98 -33.59
CA ASP A 59 -2.64 4.43 -34.14
C ASP A 59 -2.40 3.54 -35.38
N PHE A 60 -1.14 3.20 -35.70
CA PHE A 60 -0.76 2.48 -36.93
C PHE A 60 -1.56 1.19 -37.17
N PHE A 61 -2.00 0.51 -36.10
CA PHE A 61 -2.76 -0.73 -36.19
C PHE A 61 -4.27 -0.57 -35.98
N THR A 62 -4.76 0.59 -35.56
CA THR A 62 -6.17 0.81 -35.22
C THR A 62 -6.89 1.76 -36.18
N LYS A 63 -6.15 2.68 -36.82
CA LYS A 63 -6.72 3.81 -37.58
C LYS A 63 -7.83 3.42 -38.57
N ASP A 64 -7.63 2.42 -39.43
CA ASP A 64 -8.66 2.09 -40.43
C ASP A 64 -9.91 1.45 -39.82
N LEU A 65 -9.74 0.73 -38.70
CA LEU A 65 -10.87 0.17 -37.96
C LEU A 65 -11.62 1.31 -37.25
N ASP A 66 -10.91 2.27 -36.65
CA ASP A 66 -11.50 3.46 -36.05
C ASP A 66 -12.27 4.29 -37.10
N ASP A 67 -11.72 4.47 -38.30
CA ASP A 67 -12.40 5.15 -39.42
C ASP A 67 -13.60 4.36 -39.94
N ALA A 68 -13.54 3.03 -39.94
CA ALA A 68 -14.69 2.17 -40.28
C ALA A 68 -15.81 2.25 -39.22
N ILE A 69 -15.47 2.38 -37.94
CA ILE A 69 -16.42 2.61 -36.83
C ILE A 69 -17.11 3.97 -37.00
N ARG A 70 -16.33 5.05 -37.26
CA ARG A 70 -16.86 6.41 -37.48
C ARG A 70 -17.77 6.50 -38.70
N SER A 71 -17.36 5.88 -39.80
CA SER A 71 -18.14 5.84 -41.05
C SER A 71 -19.32 4.86 -41.01
N ARG A 72 -19.58 4.21 -39.86
CA ARG A 72 -20.66 3.23 -39.64
C ARG A 72 -20.61 2.03 -40.60
N LYS A 73 -19.43 1.71 -41.14
CA LYS A 73 -19.20 0.47 -41.90
C LYS A 73 -19.28 -0.74 -40.98
N ILE A 74 -18.70 -0.59 -39.79
CA ILE A 74 -18.76 -1.53 -38.68
C ILE A 74 -19.30 -0.82 -37.42
N ASP A 75 -19.75 -1.60 -36.44
CA ASP A 75 -20.31 -1.10 -35.18
C ASP A 75 -19.24 -1.02 -34.08
N CYS A 76 -18.35 -2.00 -34.03
CA CYS A 76 -17.19 -2.03 -33.13
C CYS A 76 -16.02 -2.77 -33.77
N ALA A 77 -14.85 -2.72 -33.11
CA ALA A 77 -13.70 -3.54 -33.45
C ALA A 77 -13.04 -4.14 -32.19
N ILE A 78 -12.34 -5.26 -32.34
CA ILE A 78 -11.58 -5.91 -31.26
C ILE A 78 -10.09 -5.87 -31.56
N HIS A 79 -9.33 -5.33 -30.61
CA HIS A 79 -7.89 -5.10 -30.71
C HIS A 79 -7.13 -5.78 -29.57
N SER A 80 -5.84 -6.01 -29.77
CA SER A 80 -4.94 -6.20 -28.63
C SER A 80 -4.84 -4.87 -27.87
N ALA A 81 -5.08 -4.88 -26.56
CA ALA A 81 -5.22 -3.65 -25.78
C ALA A 81 -3.94 -2.78 -25.77
N LYS A 82 -2.77 -3.41 -25.82
CA LYS A 82 -1.47 -2.73 -25.93
C LYS A 82 -1.26 -1.95 -27.24
N ASP A 83 -2.08 -2.22 -28.26
CA ASP A 83 -1.97 -1.59 -29.57
C ASP A 83 -2.95 -0.39 -29.69
N LEU A 84 -3.75 -0.12 -28.64
CA LEU A 84 -4.60 1.06 -28.62
C LEU A 84 -3.77 2.34 -28.45
N PRO A 85 -4.08 3.42 -29.18
CA PRO A 85 -3.45 4.73 -28.99
C PRO A 85 -3.84 5.37 -27.66
N ASP A 86 -2.95 6.19 -27.11
CA ASP A 86 -3.19 7.03 -25.93
C ASP A 86 -2.65 8.45 -26.22
N PRO A 87 -3.51 9.48 -26.34
CA PRO A 87 -4.96 9.47 -26.15
C PRO A 87 -5.71 8.73 -27.27
N MET A 88 -6.92 8.30 -26.96
CA MET A 88 -7.82 7.72 -27.96
C MET A 88 -8.30 8.76 -28.98
N PRO A 89 -8.48 8.36 -30.25
CA PRO A 89 -9.01 9.23 -31.28
C PRO A 89 -10.42 9.76 -30.94
N GLU A 90 -10.71 10.98 -31.38
CA GLU A 90 -12.00 11.62 -31.12
C GLU A 90 -13.18 10.78 -31.67
N GLY A 91 -14.28 10.74 -30.91
CA GLY A 91 -15.48 9.97 -31.23
C GLY A 91 -15.41 8.47 -30.96
N ILE A 92 -14.24 7.94 -30.55
CA ILE A 92 -14.06 6.52 -30.21
C ILE A 92 -14.01 6.35 -28.69
N ASP A 93 -14.77 5.40 -28.17
CA ASP A 93 -14.66 4.90 -26.80
C ASP A 93 -14.29 3.42 -26.79
N TRP A 94 -13.93 2.91 -25.61
CA TRP A 94 -13.34 1.58 -25.47
C TRP A 94 -13.54 0.99 -24.07
N PHE A 95 -13.37 -0.32 -23.97
CA PHE A 95 -13.14 -1.03 -22.71
C PHE A 95 -12.37 -2.32 -22.95
N TRP A 96 -11.71 -2.84 -21.91
CA TRP A 96 -11.04 -4.13 -21.96
C TRP A 96 -12.03 -5.28 -21.75
N LEU A 97 -11.86 -6.34 -22.52
CA LEU A 97 -12.55 -7.60 -22.30
C LEU A 97 -11.86 -8.36 -21.16
N PRO A 98 -12.59 -9.12 -20.33
CA PRO A 98 -12.05 -9.71 -19.11
C PRO A 98 -11.11 -10.91 -19.34
N TRP A 99 -10.95 -11.35 -20.60
CA TRP A 99 -10.20 -12.55 -20.96
C TRP A 99 -8.74 -12.22 -21.27
N CYS A 100 -7.93 -12.15 -20.22
CA CYS A 100 -6.50 -11.94 -20.31
C CYS A 100 -5.74 -13.23 -20.63
N GLU A 101 -4.79 -13.15 -21.56
CA GLU A 101 -3.77 -14.15 -21.80
C GLU A 101 -2.47 -13.85 -21.04
N ASP A 102 -1.55 -14.80 -21.02
CA ASP A 102 -0.22 -14.63 -20.41
C ASP A 102 0.53 -13.44 -21.03
N ALA A 103 0.79 -12.42 -20.20
CA ALA A 103 1.39 -11.17 -20.65
C ALA A 103 2.89 -11.30 -20.91
N ARG A 104 3.56 -12.39 -20.49
CA ARG A 104 5.02 -12.52 -20.61
C ARG A 104 5.50 -12.61 -22.06
N ASP A 105 6.75 -12.24 -22.26
CA ASP A 105 7.46 -12.59 -23.50
C ASP A 105 8.12 -13.96 -23.36
N VAL A 106 8.28 -14.63 -24.50
CA VAL A 106 8.84 -15.96 -24.60
C VAL A 106 9.98 -15.98 -25.62
N ILE A 107 10.92 -16.87 -25.36
CA ILE A 107 11.96 -17.26 -26.30
C ILE A 107 11.42 -18.38 -27.18
N ILE A 108 11.62 -18.25 -28.49
CA ILE A 108 11.35 -19.28 -29.48
C ILE A 108 12.66 -19.64 -30.17
N MET A 109 12.95 -20.94 -30.26
CA MET A 109 14.09 -21.48 -31.00
C MET A 109 13.59 -22.39 -32.14
N PRO A 110 14.44 -22.68 -33.16
CA PRO A 110 14.07 -23.59 -34.24
C PRO A 110 13.63 -24.96 -33.68
N GLU A 111 12.65 -25.58 -34.32
CA GLU A 111 12.01 -26.80 -33.81
C GLU A 111 13.01 -27.96 -33.58
N MET A 112 13.98 -28.11 -34.49
CA MET A 112 15.08 -29.08 -34.35
C MET A 112 16.05 -28.78 -33.20
N ALA A 113 16.13 -27.53 -32.72
CA ALA A 113 16.96 -27.13 -31.58
C ALA A 113 16.26 -27.36 -30.24
N LYS A 114 14.94 -27.58 -30.22
CA LYS A 114 14.15 -27.79 -28.99
C LYS A 114 14.54 -29.07 -28.25
N LEU A 115 14.97 -30.11 -28.98
CA LEU A 115 15.52 -31.35 -28.42
C LEU A 115 16.93 -31.19 -27.83
N ARG A 116 17.62 -30.08 -28.12
CA ARG A 116 18.97 -29.76 -27.62
C ARG A 116 18.95 -28.93 -26.32
N ILE A 117 17.76 -28.68 -25.74
CA ILE A 117 17.53 -27.80 -24.58
C ILE A 117 18.23 -28.26 -23.29
N LEU A 118 18.62 -29.54 -23.18
CA LEU A 118 19.48 -30.01 -22.07
C LEU A 118 20.92 -29.46 -22.09
N LYS A 119 21.37 -28.78 -23.17
CA LYS A 119 22.71 -28.19 -23.29
C LYS A 119 22.75 -26.64 -23.23
N LEU A 120 21.66 -25.96 -22.87
CA LEU A 120 21.61 -24.50 -22.84
C LEU A 120 22.20 -23.84 -21.58
N LYS A 121 22.61 -24.61 -20.56
CA LYS A 121 23.63 -24.13 -19.61
C LYS A 121 25.02 -23.99 -20.26
N ILE A 122 25.19 -24.49 -21.50
CA ILE A 122 26.47 -24.64 -22.22
C ILE A 122 26.42 -24.04 -23.65
N ILE A 123 25.38 -23.29 -24.05
CA ILE A 123 25.55 -22.35 -25.20
C ILE A 123 26.31 -21.14 -24.66
N ASN A 124 27.62 -21.34 -24.73
CA ASN A 124 28.68 -20.45 -24.38
C ASN A 124 28.36 -19.00 -24.78
N ARG A 125 28.77 -18.04 -23.92
CA ARG A 125 28.87 -16.59 -24.21
C ARG A 125 29.86 -16.27 -25.36
N LYS A 126 29.99 -17.16 -26.35
CA LYS A 126 31.03 -17.16 -27.41
C LYS A 126 30.47 -17.28 -28.83
N SER A 127 29.19 -17.59 -29.08
CA SER A 127 28.63 -17.66 -30.44
C SER A 127 27.91 -16.36 -30.85
N LYS A 128 28.18 -15.89 -32.07
CA LYS A 128 27.53 -14.74 -32.71
C LYS A 128 26.14 -15.18 -33.21
N MET A 129 25.13 -15.06 -32.34
CA MET A 129 23.75 -15.51 -32.61
C MET A 129 22.94 -14.39 -33.27
N ARG A 130 22.10 -14.69 -34.26
CA ARG A 130 21.17 -13.75 -34.90
C ARG A 130 19.82 -13.79 -34.21
N ILE A 131 19.44 -12.72 -33.52
CA ILE A 131 18.17 -12.64 -32.78
C ILE A 131 17.21 -11.71 -33.49
N GLY A 132 16.01 -12.23 -33.82
CA GLY A 132 14.94 -11.42 -34.40
C GLY A 132 14.20 -10.61 -33.34
N VAL A 133 14.29 -9.28 -33.41
CA VAL A 133 13.64 -8.35 -32.47
C VAL A 133 12.71 -7.37 -33.19
N SER A 134 11.57 -7.05 -32.56
CA SER A 134 10.50 -6.23 -33.15
C SER A 134 10.07 -5.04 -32.29
N SER A 135 10.79 -4.75 -31.21
CA SER A 135 10.51 -3.64 -30.30
C SER A 135 11.77 -3.25 -29.56
N ALA A 136 11.95 -1.95 -29.24
CA ALA A 136 13.10 -1.44 -28.49
C ALA A 136 13.29 -2.17 -27.15
N ARG A 137 12.19 -2.47 -26.44
CA ARG A 137 12.21 -3.21 -25.16
C ARG A 137 12.85 -4.60 -25.24
N ARG A 138 12.46 -5.38 -26.26
CA ARG A 138 13.06 -6.71 -26.52
C ARG A 138 14.53 -6.59 -26.94
N GLU A 139 14.86 -5.55 -27.70
CA GLU A 139 16.24 -5.27 -28.12
C GLU A 139 17.14 -4.97 -26.91
N GLU A 140 16.70 -4.13 -25.98
CA GLU A 140 17.42 -3.81 -24.75
C GLU A 140 17.67 -5.06 -23.89
N TYR A 141 16.63 -5.87 -23.68
CA TYR A 141 16.77 -7.15 -22.99
C TYR A 141 17.81 -8.06 -23.68
N CYS A 142 17.75 -8.19 -25.00
CA CYS A 142 18.71 -8.99 -25.76
C CYS A 142 20.13 -8.46 -25.64
N ARG A 143 20.36 -7.13 -25.73
CA ARG A 143 21.71 -6.54 -25.56
C ARG A 143 22.31 -6.87 -24.19
N LYS A 144 21.47 -6.88 -23.15
CA LYS A 144 21.90 -7.20 -21.78
C LYS A 144 22.17 -8.70 -21.59
N LYS A 145 21.28 -9.57 -22.05
CA LYS A 145 21.36 -11.03 -21.83
C LYS A 145 22.32 -11.73 -22.81
N PHE A 146 22.41 -11.22 -24.04
CA PHE A 146 23.18 -11.79 -25.15
C PHE A 146 24.08 -10.72 -25.82
N PRO A 147 25.11 -10.21 -25.12
CA PRO A 147 25.89 -9.04 -25.59
C PRO A 147 26.69 -9.27 -26.88
N LYS A 148 26.88 -10.52 -27.31
CA LYS A 148 27.57 -10.88 -28.57
C LYS A 148 26.61 -11.25 -29.71
N ALA A 149 25.30 -11.18 -29.47
CA ALA A 149 24.31 -11.47 -30.49
C ALA A 149 24.18 -10.31 -31.48
N GLU A 150 23.95 -10.65 -32.74
CA GLU A 150 23.55 -9.73 -33.79
C GLU A 150 22.02 -9.57 -33.74
N LEU A 151 21.55 -8.38 -33.40
CA LEU A 151 20.12 -8.09 -33.28
C LEU A 151 19.60 -7.59 -34.61
N LEU A 152 18.69 -8.36 -35.21
CA LEU A 152 18.17 -8.09 -36.54
C LEU A 152 16.67 -7.76 -36.45
N PRO A 153 16.19 -6.76 -37.22
CA PRO A 153 14.78 -6.43 -37.24
C PRO A 153 13.98 -7.59 -37.84
N ILE A 154 12.84 -7.92 -37.22
CA ILE A 154 11.93 -8.96 -37.73
C ILE A 154 10.55 -8.40 -38.10
N ARG A 155 10.01 -8.88 -39.21
CA ARG A 155 8.71 -8.51 -39.79
C ARG A 155 7.83 -9.70 -40.11
N GLY A 156 6.57 -9.39 -40.40
CA GLY A 156 5.51 -10.35 -40.69
C GLY A 156 4.65 -10.66 -39.47
N ASN A 157 3.58 -11.42 -39.72
CA ASN A 157 2.69 -11.96 -38.69
C ASN A 157 3.39 -13.11 -37.94
N ILE A 158 2.75 -13.66 -36.91
CA ILE A 158 3.38 -14.69 -36.07
C ILE A 158 3.88 -15.89 -36.89
N ASP A 159 3.04 -16.42 -37.78
CA ASP A 159 3.41 -17.52 -38.68
C ASP A 159 4.62 -17.16 -39.56
N ASP A 160 4.65 -15.96 -40.15
CA ASP A 160 5.75 -15.52 -41.00
C ASP A 160 7.07 -15.44 -40.23
N ARG A 161 7.01 -15.01 -38.97
CA ARG A 161 8.19 -14.89 -38.11
C ARG A 161 8.72 -16.26 -37.74
N ILE A 162 7.85 -17.18 -37.37
CA ILE A 162 8.19 -18.57 -37.08
C ILE A 162 8.78 -19.24 -38.32
N ALA A 163 8.18 -19.05 -39.50
CA ALA A 163 8.71 -19.57 -40.75
C ALA A 163 10.12 -19.03 -41.07
N GLN A 164 10.39 -17.74 -40.79
CA GLN A 164 11.73 -17.17 -40.95
C GLN A 164 12.76 -17.76 -39.98
N LEU A 165 12.34 -18.05 -38.74
CA LEU A 165 13.18 -18.74 -37.74
C LEU A 165 13.51 -20.17 -38.21
N ASP A 166 12.50 -20.92 -38.65
CA ASP A 166 12.67 -22.31 -39.10
C ASP A 166 13.46 -22.39 -40.42
N ALA A 167 13.37 -21.37 -41.27
CA ALA A 167 14.22 -21.21 -42.46
C ALA A 167 15.66 -20.77 -42.14
N GLY A 168 16.04 -20.64 -40.87
CA GLY A 168 17.39 -20.32 -40.44
C GLY A 168 17.82 -18.87 -40.66
N LYS A 169 16.87 -17.93 -40.85
CA LYS A 169 17.20 -16.48 -40.90
C LYS A 169 17.57 -15.92 -39.53
N PHE A 170 16.98 -16.49 -38.49
CA PHE A 170 17.25 -16.18 -37.10
C PHE A 170 17.57 -17.46 -36.37
N ASP A 171 18.34 -17.36 -35.29
CA ASP A 171 18.64 -18.49 -34.41
C ASP A 171 17.72 -18.48 -33.18
N MET A 172 17.11 -17.32 -32.88
CA MET A 172 16.20 -17.12 -31.75
C MET A 172 15.26 -15.94 -32.03
N LEU A 173 14.01 -16.06 -31.58
CA LEU A 173 13.04 -14.96 -31.54
C LEU A 173 12.57 -14.67 -30.12
N ILE A 174 12.16 -13.41 -29.91
CA ILE A 174 11.38 -13.02 -28.73
C ILE A 174 10.01 -12.51 -29.16
N MET A 175 8.96 -13.14 -28.63
CA MET A 175 7.57 -12.86 -28.98
C MET A 175 6.68 -12.85 -27.73
N ALA A 176 5.47 -12.29 -27.84
CA ALA A 176 4.52 -12.29 -26.73
C ALA A 176 3.85 -13.66 -26.62
N ALA A 177 3.79 -14.24 -25.42
CA ALA A 177 3.16 -15.53 -25.18
C ALA A 177 1.69 -15.52 -25.61
N ALA A 178 0.96 -14.46 -25.27
CA ALA A 178 -0.46 -14.28 -25.62
C ALA A 178 -0.77 -14.49 -27.12
N GLY A 179 0.11 -14.05 -28.02
CA GLY A 179 -0.11 -14.22 -29.46
C GLY A 179 0.03 -15.67 -29.92
N LEU A 180 0.96 -16.43 -29.32
CA LEU A 180 1.16 -17.84 -29.64
C LEU A 180 0.03 -18.69 -29.07
N LYS A 181 -0.38 -18.43 -27.82
CA LYS A 181 -1.49 -19.13 -27.15
C LYS A 181 -2.79 -19.03 -27.93
N ARG A 182 -3.15 -17.81 -28.36
CA ARG A 182 -4.35 -17.54 -29.19
C ARG A 182 -4.35 -18.27 -30.53
N LEU A 183 -3.18 -18.64 -31.04
CA LEU A 183 -3.03 -19.40 -32.29
C LEU A 183 -2.85 -20.91 -32.05
N GLY A 184 -2.87 -21.38 -30.80
CA GLY A 184 -2.59 -22.78 -30.46
C GLY A 184 -1.13 -23.19 -30.67
N LEU A 185 -0.20 -22.22 -30.68
CA LEU A 185 1.23 -22.43 -30.94
C LEU A 185 2.07 -22.51 -29.65
N GLU A 186 1.46 -22.94 -28.55
CA GLU A 186 2.14 -23.10 -27.25
C GLU A 186 3.30 -24.08 -27.31
N ASN A 187 3.15 -25.12 -28.12
CA ASN A 187 4.18 -26.11 -28.42
C ASN A 187 5.43 -25.49 -29.07
N ARG A 188 5.39 -24.24 -29.56
CA ARG A 188 6.56 -23.53 -30.10
C ARG A 188 7.36 -22.78 -29.03
N ILE A 189 6.81 -22.55 -27.84
CA ILE A 189 7.47 -21.82 -26.76
C ILE A 189 8.65 -22.65 -26.22
N SER A 190 9.86 -22.10 -26.26
CA SER A 190 11.06 -22.73 -25.68
C SER A 190 11.22 -22.37 -24.22
N GLU A 191 11.03 -21.10 -23.86
CA GLU A 191 11.21 -20.60 -22.50
C GLU A 191 10.35 -19.34 -22.26
N TYR A 192 9.82 -19.18 -21.04
CA TYR A 192 9.17 -17.96 -20.60
C TYR A 192 10.19 -17.03 -19.94
N ILE A 193 10.18 -15.75 -20.31
CA ILE A 193 11.05 -14.74 -19.70
C ILE A 193 10.37 -14.21 -18.43
N ASP A 194 11.13 -14.13 -17.32
CA ASP A 194 10.63 -13.56 -16.07
C ASP A 194 10.29 -12.06 -16.27
N GLU A 195 9.14 -11.63 -15.76
CA GLU A 195 8.64 -10.25 -15.92
C GLU A 195 9.58 -9.21 -15.30
N ARG A 196 10.43 -9.61 -14.34
CA ARG A 196 11.46 -8.74 -13.74
C ARG A 196 12.66 -8.53 -14.66
N GLU A 197 12.89 -9.45 -15.61
CA GLU A 197 13.93 -9.30 -16.63
C GLU A 197 13.43 -8.54 -17.85
N LEU A 198 12.16 -8.75 -18.22
CA LEU A 198 11.53 -8.14 -19.39
C LEU A 198 10.05 -7.84 -19.10
N ALA A 199 9.78 -6.67 -18.50
CA ALA A 199 8.44 -6.26 -18.12
C ALA A 199 7.52 -6.12 -19.35
N PRO A 200 6.32 -6.72 -19.37
CA PRO A 200 5.42 -6.60 -20.51
C PRO A 200 4.85 -5.18 -20.65
N PRO A 201 4.54 -4.71 -21.88
CA PRO A 201 3.89 -3.43 -22.06
C PRO A 201 2.45 -3.46 -21.49
N GLU A 202 1.93 -2.30 -21.09
CA GLU A 202 0.56 -2.16 -20.59
C GLU A 202 -0.44 -2.73 -21.61
N GLY A 203 -1.37 -3.56 -21.16
CA GLY A 203 -2.37 -4.21 -22.02
C GLY A 203 -1.87 -5.42 -22.81
N GLN A 204 -0.60 -5.85 -22.68
CA GLN A 204 -0.19 -7.13 -23.29
C GLN A 204 -0.96 -8.29 -22.64
N GLY A 205 -1.50 -9.17 -23.48
CA GLY A 205 -2.39 -10.25 -23.02
C GLY A 205 -3.86 -9.83 -22.95
N TRP A 206 -4.19 -8.54 -22.88
CA TRP A 206 -5.57 -8.06 -22.88
C TRP A 206 -6.07 -7.79 -24.29
N LEU A 207 -7.39 -7.93 -24.48
CA LEU A 207 -8.11 -7.47 -25.67
C LEU A 207 -8.99 -6.28 -25.28
N ALA A 208 -9.20 -5.37 -26.22
CA ALA A 208 -10.06 -4.22 -26.04
C ALA A 208 -11.08 -4.13 -27.18
N LEU A 209 -12.29 -3.74 -26.83
CA LEU A 209 -13.36 -3.43 -27.78
C LEU A 209 -13.43 -1.91 -27.95
N THR A 210 -13.36 -1.43 -29.19
CA THR A 210 -13.53 -0.02 -29.56
C THR A 210 -14.84 0.19 -30.31
N TYR A 211 -15.50 1.32 -30.08
CA TYR A 211 -16.82 1.62 -30.62
C TYR A 211 -17.06 3.14 -30.62
N ARG A 212 -18.19 3.59 -31.20
CA ARG A 212 -18.56 5.01 -31.19
C ARG A 212 -18.95 5.44 -29.77
N LYS A 213 -18.42 6.57 -29.30
CA LYS A 213 -18.63 7.07 -27.93
C LYS A 213 -20.10 7.21 -27.48
N GLU A 214 -21.02 7.46 -28.40
CA GLU A 214 -22.45 7.66 -28.12
C GLU A 214 -23.30 6.39 -28.36
N ASP A 215 -22.66 5.24 -28.57
CA ASP A 215 -23.38 4.00 -28.87
C ASP A 215 -23.88 3.31 -27.58
N GLY A 216 -25.17 3.52 -27.29
CA GLY A 216 -25.82 3.00 -26.08
C GLY A 216 -25.75 1.48 -25.93
N ILE A 217 -25.68 0.71 -27.03
CA ILE A 217 -25.58 -0.75 -26.94
C ILE A 217 -24.25 -1.14 -26.30
N PHE A 218 -23.14 -0.55 -26.74
CA PHE A 218 -21.83 -0.87 -26.19
C PHE A 218 -21.59 -0.27 -24.80
N ASN A 219 -22.25 0.85 -24.47
CA ASN A 219 -22.30 1.34 -23.09
C ASN A 219 -22.94 0.31 -22.16
N GLU A 220 -24.04 -0.33 -22.57
CA GLU A 220 -24.67 -1.41 -21.80
C GLU A 220 -23.78 -2.66 -21.71
N ILE A 221 -23.16 -3.09 -22.82
CA ILE A 221 -22.23 -4.24 -22.82
C ILE A 221 -21.05 -3.98 -21.88
N ARG A 222 -20.48 -2.76 -21.88
CA ARG A 222 -19.35 -2.37 -21.03
C ARG A 222 -19.64 -2.59 -19.55
N LYS A 223 -20.89 -2.37 -19.09
CA LYS A 223 -21.30 -2.50 -17.68
C LYS A 223 -21.04 -3.91 -17.11
N LEU A 224 -20.92 -4.93 -17.96
CA LEU A 224 -20.58 -6.30 -17.55
C LEU A 224 -19.10 -6.50 -17.19
N PHE A 225 -18.22 -5.59 -17.64
CA PHE A 225 -16.76 -5.81 -17.60
C PHE A 225 -15.99 -4.72 -16.86
N VAL A 226 -16.63 -3.61 -16.51
CA VAL A 226 -16.05 -2.56 -15.66
C VAL A 226 -16.37 -2.79 -14.20
N LYS A 227 -15.46 -2.40 -13.31
CA LYS A 227 -15.67 -2.44 -11.86
C LYS A 227 -15.96 -1.05 -11.33
N SER A 228 -16.64 -0.98 -10.19
CA SER A 228 -16.93 0.29 -9.53
C SER A 228 -15.63 1.00 -9.11
N VAL A 229 -15.55 2.30 -9.41
CA VAL A 229 -14.55 3.18 -8.81
C VAL A 229 -14.96 3.49 -7.37
N VAL A 230 -14.04 3.31 -6.42
CA VAL A 230 -14.30 3.59 -5.00
C VAL A 230 -13.63 4.90 -4.60
N PHE A 231 -14.43 5.92 -4.28
CA PHE A 231 -13.94 7.16 -3.64
C PHE A 231 -13.95 6.97 -2.14
N ALA A 232 -12.78 6.77 -1.53
CA ALA A 232 -12.66 6.44 -0.11
C ALA A 232 -12.04 7.58 0.69
N GLY A 233 -12.66 7.90 1.82
CA GLY A 233 -12.11 8.81 2.82
C GLY A 233 -11.04 8.12 3.67
N ALA A 234 -9.83 8.69 3.67
CA ALA A 234 -8.68 8.19 4.41
C ALA A 234 -8.67 8.59 5.88
N GLY A 235 -9.58 9.48 6.29
CA GLY A 235 -9.47 10.15 7.58
C GLY A 235 -8.52 11.35 7.54
N PRO A 236 -8.39 12.09 8.64
CA PRO A 236 -7.76 13.41 8.64
C PRO A 236 -6.25 13.40 8.92
N GLY A 237 -5.69 12.25 9.28
CA GLY A 237 -4.28 12.11 9.62
C GLY A 237 -3.92 10.65 9.86
N ASP A 238 -4.03 10.19 11.11
CA ASP A 238 -3.62 8.85 11.50
C ASP A 238 -4.44 7.76 10.81
N ALA A 239 -3.77 6.66 10.44
CA ALA A 239 -4.39 5.54 9.72
C ALA A 239 -5.52 4.88 10.53
N ASP A 240 -5.46 4.97 11.86
CA ASP A 240 -6.47 4.43 12.78
C ASP A 240 -7.83 5.17 12.67
N LEU A 241 -7.87 6.35 12.02
CA LEU A 241 -9.09 7.12 11.75
C LEU A 241 -9.69 6.83 10.36
N ALA A 242 -9.08 5.94 9.58
CA ALA A 242 -9.71 5.42 8.37
C ALA A 242 -10.86 4.46 8.74
N THR A 243 -11.93 4.45 7.94
CA THR A 243 -13.03 3.52 8.17
C THR A 243 -12.62 2.10 7.76
N LEU A 244 -13.19 1.08 8.41
CA LEU A 244 -12.98 -0.32 8.01
C LEU A 244 -13.33 -0.55 6.54
N ALA A 245 -14.39 0.10 6.04
CA ALA A 245 -14.78 0.04 4.64
C ALA A 245 -13.70 0.62 3.69
N ALA A 246 -13.02 1.70 4.08
CA ALA A 246 -11.90 2.25 3.30
C ALA A 246 -10.69 1.31 3.31
N VAL A 247 -10.37 0.73 4.47
CA VAL A 247 -9.28 -0.26 4.61
C VAL A 247 -9.55 -1.51 3.78
N ASP A 248 -10.78 -2.04 3.82
CA ASP A 248 -11.15 -3.22 3.05
C ASP A 248 -11.14 -2.95 1.54
N ALA A 249 -11.54 -1.75 1.10
CA ALA A 249 -11.42 -1.34 -0.30
C ALA A 249 -9.96 -1.32 -0.78
N LEU A 250 -9.03 -0.82 0.05
CA LEU A 250 -7.60 -0.81 -0.26
C LEU A 250 -7.04 -2.24 -0.42
N ARG A 251 -7.43 -3.17 0.44
CA ARG A 251 -6.94 -4.56 0.45
C ARG A 251 -7.28 -5.36 -0.81
N ILE A 252 -8.27 -4.93 -1.59
CA ILE A 252 -8.75 -5.66 -2.78
C ILE A 252 -8.64 -4.85 -4.07
N CYS A 253 -7.99 -3.67 -4.04
CA CYS A 253 -7.87 -2.83 -5.22
C CYS A 253 -6.69 -3.22 -6.10
N ASP A 254 -6.85 -3.00 -7.41
CA ASP A 254 -5.79 -3.17 -8.40
C ASP A 254 -4.96 -1.88 -8.54
N VAL A 255 -5.61 -0.72 -8.34
CA VAL A 255 -5.01 0.61 -8.49
C VAL A 255 -5.51 1.55 -7.39
N CYS A 256 -4.58 2.23 -6.71
CA CYS A 256 -4.89 3.25 -5.70
C CYS A 256 -4.31 4.61 -6.11
N LEU A 257 -5.18 5.61 -6.32
CA LEU A 257 -4.83 7.01 -6.57
C LEU A 257 -4.98 7.80 -5.27
N TYR A 258 -3.90 8.38 -4.75
CA TYR A 258 -3.88 9.01 -3.42
C TYR A 258 -3.26 10.42 -3.40
N ASP A 259 -3.73 11.24 -2.47
CA ASP A 259 -3.32 12.65 -2.31
C ASP A 259 -2.10 12.86 -1.37
N ALA A 260 -1.66 14.11 -1.24
CA ALA A 260 -0.49 14.51 -0.44
C ALA A 260 -0.60 14.22 1.06
N LEU A 261 -1.80 14.32 1.62
CA LEU A 261 -2.05 14.28 3.07
C LEU A 261 -2.40 12.87 3.59
N ILE A 262 -2.17 11.83 2.79
CA ILE A 262 -2.50 10.45 3.16
C ILE A 262 -1.36 9.84 3.99
N SER A 263 -1.71 9.20 5.11
CA SER A 263 -0.76 8.46 5.93
C SER A 263 -0.15 7.28 5.15
N SER A 264 1.18 7.17 5.18
CA SER A 264 1.89 6.03 4.59
C SER A 264 1.54 4.70 5.26
N ASP A 265 1.14 4.71 6.54
CA ASP A 265 0.69 3.51 7.23
C ASP A 265 -0.62 2.96 6.63
N LEU A 266 -1.50 3.84 6.15
CA LEU A 266 -2.75 3.41 5.50
C LEU A 266 -2.46 2.68 4.18
N LEU A 267 -1.46 3.16 3.42
CA LEU A 267 -1.05 2.58 2.15
C LEU A 267 -0.43 1.18 2.29
N LYS A 268 0.04 0.79 3.48
CA LYS A 268 0.52 -0.58 3.77
C LYS A 268 -0.57 -1.64 3.65
N ASN A 269 -1.85 -1.24 3.63
CA ASN A 269 -2.97 -2.17 3.42
C ASN A 269 -3.16 -2.59 1.96
N LEU A 270 -2.43 -1.98 1.02
CA LEU A 270 -2.51 -2.31 -0.40
C LEU A 270 -1.85 -3.68 -0.69
N PRO A 271 -2.41 -4.48 -1.61
CA PRO A 271 -1.71 -5.65 -2.14
C PRO A 271 -0.35 -5.29 -2.73
N GLU A 272 0.62 -6.21 -2.65
CA GLU A 272 1.95 -6.03 -3.28
C GLU A 272 1.84 -5.86 -4.81
N THR A 273 0.79 -6.40 -5.42
CA THR A 273 0.49 -6.29 -6.85
C THR A 273 -0.26 -5.02 -7.24
N ALA A 274 -0.76 -4.25 -6.26
CA ALA A 274 -1.56 -3.06 -6.53
C ALA A 274 -0.68 -1.89 -6.98
N ARG A 275 -1.14 -1.15 -7.98
CA ARG A 275 -0.45 0.03 -8.49
C ARG A 275 -0.78 1.24 -7.63
N MET A 276 0.24 1.83 -7.00
CA MET A 276 0.14 3.07 -6.23
C MET A 276 0.45 4.29 -7.10
N LEU A 277 -0.47 5.25 -7.18
CA LEU A 277 -0.34 6.47 -7.97
C LEU A 277 -0.54 7.71 -7.10
N PHE A 278 0.54 8.47 -6.93
CA PHE A 278 0.49 9.75 -6.25
C PHE A 278 -0.08 10.82 -7.19
N VAL A 279 -1.21 11.43 -6.81
CA VAL A 279 -1.88 12.49 -7.61
C VAL A 279 -2.03 13.82 -6.87
N GLY A 280 -1.51 13.91 -5.64
CA GLY A 280 -1.59 15.11 -4.82
C GLY A 280 -0.69 16.27 -5.28
N LYS A 281 -1.08 17.49 -4.91
CA LYS A 281 -0.25 18.71 -5.07
C LYS A 281 0.73 18.80 -3.90
N ARG A 282 2.04 18.67 -4.14
CA ARG A 282 3.08 19.15 -3.21
C ARG A 282 3.61 20.47 -3.72
N SER A 283 3.91 21.43 -2.83
CA SER A 283 4.47 22.71 -3.27
C SER A 283 5.82 22.45 -3.97
N GLY A 284 5.98 22.95 -5.20
CA GLY A 284 7.25 22.88 -5.94
C GLY A 284 7.43 21.70 -6.92
N CYS A 285 6.45 20.80 -7.10
CA CYS A 285 6.50 19.74 -8.12
C CYS A 285 5.41 19.93 -9.20
N HIS A 286 5.67 19.48 -10.44
CA HIS A 286 4.65 19.41 -11.49
C HIS A 286 3.43 18.60 -11.01
N SER A 287 2.35 19.30 -10.67
CA SER A 287 1.13 18.69 -10.17
C SER A 287 0.21 18.27 -11.31
N MET A 288 -0.42 17.11 -11.17
CA MET A 288 -1.48 16.66 -12.07
C MET A 288 -2.70 17.58 -11.98
N LYS A 289 -3.24 17.97 -13.14
CA LYS A 289 -4.51 18.73 -13.22
C LYS A 289 -5.68 17.81 -12.85
N GLN A 290 -6.78 18.38 -12.38
CA GLN A 290 -7.94 17.56 -11.99
C GLN A 290 -8.46 16.71 -13.17
N ASP A 291 -8.50 17.27 -14.37
CA ASP A 291 -8.94 16.54 -15.57
C ASP A 291 -8.05 15.33 -15.89
N GLU A 292 -6.75 15.43 -15.62
CA GLU A 292 -5.80 14.32 -15.78
C GLU A 292 -6.06 13.22 -14.75
N ILE A 293 -6.38 13.57 -13.50
CA ILE A 293 -6.79 12.61 -12.46
C ILE A 293 -8.07 11.89 -12.90
N ASN A 294 -9.08 12.66 -13.34
CA ASN A 294 -10.37 12.12 -13.78
C ASN A 294 -10.18 11.17 -14.97
N ALA A 295 -9.33 11.54 -15.94
CA ALA A 295 -8.99 10.71 -17.09
C ALA A 295 -8.29 9.40 -16.68
N LEU A 296 -7.38 9.44 -15.69
CA LEU A 296 -6.74 8.24 -15.16
C LEU A 296 -7.72 7.30 -14.46
N ILE A 297 -8.61 7.83 -13.62
CA ILE A 297 -9.65 7.04 -12.96
C ILE A 297 -10.50 6.32 -14.02
N ALA A 298 -10.99 7.07 -15.01
CA ALA A 298 -11.79 6.52 -16.11
C ALA A 298 -11.02 5.51 -16.97
N LYS A 299 -9.71 5.74 -17.20
CA LYS A 299 -8.83 4.79 -17.91
C LYS A 299 -8.78 3.45 -17.18
N PHE A 300 -8.41 3.44 -15.90
CA PHE A 300 -8.29 2.19 -15.14
C PHE A 300 -9.64 1.46 -14.96
N ALA A 301 -10.72 2.21 -14.76
CA ALA A 301 -12.06 1.61 -14.69
C ALA A 301 -12.44 0.90 -16.01
N ARG A 302 -12.18 1.53 -17.17
CA ARG A 302 -12.39 0.91 -18.50
C ARG A 302 -11.45 -0.25 -18.81
N GLN A 303 -10.34 -0.38 -18.09
CA GLN A 303 -9.46 -1.56 -18.12
C GLN A 303 -9.98 -2.72 -17.23
N GLY A 304 -11.15 -2.58 -16.60
CA GLY A 304 -11.71 -3.58 -15.69
C GLY A 304 -10.99 -3.67 -14.33
N LYS A 305 -10.17 -2.66 -13.99
CA LYS A 305 -9.42 -2.61 -12.73
C LYS A 305 -10.33 -2.16 -11.59
N SER A 306 -10.11 -2.71 -10.40
CA SER A 306 -10.67 -2.21 -9.14
C SER A 306 -9.89 -0.96 -8.72
N VAL A 307 -10.52 0.22 -8.84
CA VAL A 307 -9.86 1.52 -8.62
C VAL A 307 -10.30 2.11 -7.29
N VAL A 308 -9.35 2.46 -6.44
CA VAL A 308 -9.58 3.27 -5.24
C VAL A 308 -9.01 4.67 -5.45
N ARG A 309 -9.85 5.69 -5.37
CA ARG A 309 -9.47 7.09 -5.23
C ARG A 309 -9.49 7.46 -3.75
N LEU A 310 -8.32 7.40 -3.12
CA LEU A 310 -8.14 7.64 -1.68
C LEU A 310 -7.92 9.14 -1.41
N LYS A 311 -8.83 9.75 -0.64
CA LYS A 311 -8.89 11.20 -0.42
C LYS A 311 -8.74 11.51 1.06
N GLY A 312 -8.03 12.59 1.38
CA GLY A 312 -7.85 13.02 2.76
C GLY A 312 -9.18 13.46 3.39
N GLY A 313 -9.40 13.12 4.66
CA GLY A 313 -10.64 13.41 5.38
C GLY A 313 -11.82 12.62 4.82
N ASP A 314 -12.88 13.35 4.47
CA ASP A 314 -14.10 12.81 3.86
C ASP A 314 -14.20 13.27 2.39
N PRO A 315 -14.50 12.37 1.43
CA PRO A 315 -14.60 12.71 0.00
C PRO A 315 -15.62 13.82 -0.32
N THR A 316 -16.68 13.92 0.48
CA THR A 316 -17.84 14.79 0.23
C THR A 316 -17.67 16.21 0.77
N ILE A 317 -16.63 16.46 1.58
CA ILE A 317 -16.40 17.76 2.23
C ILE A 317 -15.18 18.44 1.62
N PHE A 318 -15.41 19.45 0.77
CA PHE A 318 -14.38 20.21 0.04
C PHE A 318 -13.36 19.34 -0.74
N GLY A 319 -13.74 18.11 -1.10
CA GLY A 319 -12.87 17.11 -1.72
C GLY A 319 -12.88 17.09 -3.25
N ARG A 320 -13.64 17.96 -3.93
CA ARG A 320 -13.86 17.94 -5.40
C ARG A 320 -14.49 16.66 -5.96
N LEU A 321 -15.17 15.87 -5.13
CA LEU A 321 -15.82 14.62 -5.56
C LEU A 321 -16.81 14.84 -6.71
N ALA A 322 -17.57 15.95 -6.70
CA ALA A 322 -18.55 16.27 -7.73
C ALA A 322 -17.96 16.25 -9.16
N GLU A 323 -16.77 16.83 -9.34
CA GLU A 323 -16.08 16.89 -10.64
C GLU A 323 -15.58 15.51 -11.08
N GLU A 324 -15.15 14.68 -10.12
CA GLU A 324 -14.68 13.31 -10.37
C GLU A 324 -15.85 12.41 -10.79
N ILE A 325 -16.99 12.47 -10.09
CA ILE A 325 -18.17 11.65 -10.42
C ILE A 325 -18.84 12.09 -11.72
N GLU A 326 -18.89 13.39 -12.03
CA GLU A 326 -19.46 13.90 -13.28
C GLU A 326 -18.73 13.32 -14.50
N THR A 327 -17.41 13.12 -14.38
CA THR A 327 -16.62 12.47 -15.44
C THR A 327 -17.01 10.99 -15.61
N LEU A 328 -17.29 10.28 -14.51
CA LEU A 328 -17.72 8.88 -14.56
C LEU A 328 -19.16 8.75 -15.07
N ASP A 329 -20.07 9.65 -14.69
CA ASP A 329 -21.44 9.70 -15.17
C ASP A 329 -21.50 9.90 -16.69
N LYS A 330 -20.67 10.82 -17.24
CA LYS A 330 -20.52 11.02 -18.70
C LYS A 330 -20.06 9.78 -19.46
N LEU A 331 -19.42 8.84 -18.77
CA LEU A 331 -18.94 7.57 -19.32
C LEU A 331 -19.76 6.38 -18.84
N GLU A 332 -20.88 6.61 -18.13
CA GLU A 332 -21.69 5.57 -17.52
C GLU A 332 -20.89 4.53 -16.71
N LEU A 333 -19.82 4.98 -16.03
CA LEU A 333 -18.96 4.12 -15.23
C LEU A 333 -19.47 4.03 -13.79
N PRO A 334 -19.59 2.82 -13.21
CA PRO A 334 -20.11 2.67 -11.87
C PRO A 334 -19.11 3.21 -10.83
N TYR A 335 -19.63 3.80 -9.75
CA TYR A 335 -18.82 4.22 -8.62
C TYR A 335 -19.53 4.04 -7.29
N ARG A 336 -18.74 4.10 -6.22
CA ARG A 336 -19.20 4.07 -4.83
C ARG A 336 -18.40 5.08 -4.02
N VAL A 337 -19.08 5.77 -3.11
CA VAL A 337 -18.46 6.69 -2.16
C VAL A 337 -18.44 6.02 -0.79
N ILE A 338 -17.25 5.97 -0.16
CA ILE A 338 -17.05 5.51 1.21
C ILE A 338 -16.69 6.74 2.06
N PRO A 339 -17.58 7.16 2.98
CA PRO A 339 -17.31 8.27 3.88
C PRO A 339 -16.05 8.05 4.72
N GLY A 340 -15.42 9.16 5.11
CA GLY A 340 -14.26 9.18 5.99
C GLY A 340 -14.47 10.09 7.20
N VAL A 341 -13.59 9.96 8.19
CA VAL A 341 -13.58 10.91 9.31
C VAL A 341 -13.01 12.24 8.79
N SER A 342 -13.86 13.27 8.75
CA SER A 342 -13.41 14.62 8.40
C SER A 342 -12.57 15.21 9.53
N SER A 343 -11.68 16.13 9.19
CA SER A 343 -10.93 16.92 10.18
C SER A 343 -11.87 17.76 11.06
N LEU A 344 -13.09 18.07 10.58
CA LEU A 344 -14.18 18.64 11.41
C LEU A 344 -14.46 17.81 12.67
N ASN A 345 -14.54 16.49 12.52
CA ASN A 345 -14.80 15.59 13.63
C ASN A 345 -13.56 15.39 14.48
N ALA A 346 -12.38 15.27 13.85
CA ALA A 346 -11.13 15.03 14.55
C ALA A 346 -10.70 16.18 15.46
N VAL A 347 -11.09 17.42 15.17
CA VAL A 347 -10.92 18.57 16.08
C VAL A 347 -11.50 18.27 17.47
N GLY A 348 -12.57 17.47 17.57
CA GLY A 348 -13.15 17.07 18.84
C GLY A 348 -12.18 16.35 19.78
N ALA A 349 -11.13 15.69 19.25
CA ALA A 349 -10.07 15.06 20.04
C ALA A 349 -9.22 16.07 20.84
N THR A 350 -9.36 17.38 20.58
CA THR A 350 -8.76 18.45 21.39
C THR A 350 -9.65 18.90 22.55
N GLY A 351 -10.94 18.54 22.53
CA GLY A 351 -11.98 19.04 23.43
C GLY A 351 -12.79 20.22 22.87
N LEU A 352 -12.32 20.84 21.78
CA LEU A 352 -13.03 21.90 21.08
C LEU A 352 -14.15 21.29 20.23
N MET A 353 -15.34 21.12 20.81
CA MET A 353 -16.49 20.52 20.14
C MET A 353 -17.21 21.54 19.25
N LEU A 354 -17.60 21.13 18.03
CA LEU A 354 -18.29 22.03 17.09
C LEU A 354 -19.70 22.43 17.53
N THR A 355 -20.33 21.63 18.39
CA THR A 355 -21.59 21.96 19.04
C THR A 355 -21.49 21.69 20.53
N ARG A 356 -22.18 22.50 21.34
CA ARG A 356 -22.25 22.31 22.79
C ARG A 356 -23.61 22.77 23.31
N ARG A 357 -24.31 21.88 24.01
CA ARG A 357 -25.63 22.17 24.60
C ARG A 357 -25.54 23.40 25.50
N GLY A 358 -26.48 24.33 25.34
CA GLY A 358 -26.52 25.59 26.08
C GLY A 358 -25.59 26.68 25.54
N LEU A 359 -24.74 26.38 24.55
CA LEU A 359 -23.80 27.35 23.95
C LEU A 359 -24.03 27.53 22.45
N SER A 360 -24.21 26.44 21.71
CA SER A 360 -24.39 26.45 20.26
C SER A 360 -25.39 25.37 19.83
N ARG A 361 -26.36 25.75 18.98
CA ARG A 361 -27.36 24.85 18.38
C ARG A 361 -27.01 24.42 16.94
N GLY A 362 -25.89 24.91 16.42
CA GLY A 362 -25.41 24.66 15.07
C GLY A 362 -24.01 25.26 14.89
N PHE A 363 -23.43 25.06 13.71
CA PHE A 363 -22.16 25.62 13.28
C PHE A 363 -22.17 25.79 11.76
N SER A 364 -21.34 26.69 11.24
CA SER A 364 -21.17 26.92 9.80
C SER A 364 -19.77 26.51 9.38
N VAL A 365 -19.63 25.83 8.23
CA VAL A 365 -18.34 25.41 7.68
C VAL A 365 -18.10 26.11 6.35
N MET A 366 -16.92 26.70 6.17
CA MET A 366 -16.58 27.52 5.01
C MET A 366 -15.14 27.30 4.56
N THR A 367 -14.82 27.74 3.35
CA THR A 367 -13.45 27.80 2.82
C THR A 367 -13.20 29.21 2.26
N PRO A 368 -12.04 29.84 2.52
CA PRO A 368 -11.69 31.13 1.94
C PRO A 368 -11.32 30.95 0.46
N ARG A 369 -11.64 31.94 -0.38
CA ARG A 369 -11.34 31.85 -1.82
C ARG A 369 -9.83 31.89 -2.07
N ARG A 370 -9.35 31.11 -3.04
CA ARG A 370 -7.94 31.04 -3.45
C ARG A 370 -7.47 32.24 -4.30
N SER A 371 -8.33 33.23 -4.56
CA SER A 371 -8.12 34.30 -5.55
C SER A 371 -8.30 35.72 -4.96
N GLY A 372 -7.50 36.09 -3.96
CA GLY A 372 -7.21 37.48 -3.61
C GLY A 372 -8.36 38.37 -3.11
N SER A 373 -9.58 37.84 -2.99
CA SER A 373 -10.75 38.54 -2.43
C SER A 373 -11.27 37.74 -1.23
N SER A 374 -11.30 38.38 -0.07
CA SER A 374 -11.80 37.86 1.21
C SER A 374 -13.33 37.85 1.30
N GLU A 375 -14.03 37.92 0.16
CA GLU A 375 -15.48 37.92 0.10
C GLU A 375 -16.05 36.50 0.02
N PHE A 376 -16.77 36.12 1.08
CA PHE A 376 -17.62 34.94 1.13
C PHE A 376 -18.84 35.14 0.20
N GLN A 377 -18.67 34.84 -1.09
CA GLN A 377 -19.77 34.84 -2.05
C GLN A 377 -20.83 33.82 -1.62
N HIS A 378 -22.10 34.16 -1.83
CA HIS A 378 -23.27 33.31 -1.52
C HIS A 378 -23.50 32.99 -0.04
N VAL A 379 -22.87 33.73 0.89
CA VAL A 379 -23.21 33.68 2.31
C VAL A 379 -23.49 35.11 2.79
N SER A 380 -24.67 35.36 3.33
CA SER A 380 -25.05 36.67 3.88
C SER A 380 -24.25 36.99 5.15
N LYS A 381 -24.21 38.28 5.51
CA LYS A 381 -23.61 38.74 6.76
C LYS A 381 -24.26 38.07 7.98
N GLU A 382 -25.59 37.95 7.96
CA GLU A 382 -26.37 37.33 9.05
C GLU A 382 -26.02 35.86 9.24
N GLU A 383 -25.92 35.09 8.15
CA GLU A 383 -25.52 33.67 8.19
C GLU A 383 -24.10 33.46 8.74
N ARG A 384 -23.16 34.38 8.44
CA ARG A 384 -21.78 34.32 8.96
C ARG A 384 -21.68 34.57 10.46
N LEU A 385 -22.61 35.33 11.03
CA LEU A 385 -22.59 35.73 12.44
C LEU A 385 -23.45 34.85 13.35
N SER A 386 -24.43 34.13 12.77
CA SER A 386 -25.45 33.38 13.51
C SER A 386 -24.91 32.16 14.27
N PHE A 387 -23.82 31.55 13.80
CA PHE A 387 -23.26 30.34 14.40
C PHE A 387 -21.73 30.43 14.63
N PRO A 388 -21.16 29.59 15.52
CA PRO A 388 -19.73 29.27 15.48
C PRO A 388 -19.31 28.86 14.07
N SER A 389 -18.17 29.35 13.62
CA SER A 389 -17.70 29.19 12.24
C SER A 389 -16.42 28.37 12.21
N VAL A 390 -16.33 27.47 11.23
CA VAL A 390 -15.16 26.62 10.99
C VAL A 390 -14.65 26.86 9.58
N PHE A 391 -13.36 27.10 9.44
CA PHE A 391 -12.72 27.41 8.16
C PHE A 391 -11.69 26.35 7.78
N PHE A 392 -11.92 25.70 6.63
CA PHE A 392 -10.94 24.86 5.95
C PHE A 392 -10.00 25.70 5.10
N MET A 393 -8.77 25.22 4.88
CA MET A 393 -7.80 25.85 3.97
C MET A 393 -7.52 27.32 4.29
N GLY A 394 -7.73 27.75 5.54
CA GLY A 394 -7.64 29.14 5.95
C GLY A 394 -6.42 29.51 6.77
N LEU A 395 -5.45 28.60 6.93
CA LEU A 395 -4.32 28.80 7.84
C LEU A 395 -3.51 30.07 7.51
N SER A 396 -3.18 30.27 6.24
CA SER A 396 -2.52 31.49 5.74
C SER A 396 -3.44 32.73 5.78
N GLU A 397 -4.75 32.53 5.75
CA GLU A 397 -5.76 33.59 5.70
C GLU A 397 -6.38 33.92 7.07
N THR A 398 -5.90 33.31 8.15
CA THR A 398 -6.48 33.46 9.50
C THR A 398 -6.62 34.92 9.92
N ALA A 399 -5.59 35.74 9.69
CA ALA A 399 -5.63 37.16 9.99
C ALA A 399 -6.68 37.93 9.16
N ASN A 400 -6.81 37.59 7.87
CA ASN A 400 -7.78 38.22 6.97
C ASN A 400 -9.21 37.82 7.32
N ILE A 401 -9.45 36.53 7.59
CA ILE A 401 -10.75 36.01 8.06
C ILE A 401 -11.14 36.70 9.36
N ALA A 402 -10.22 36.81 10.33
CA ALA A 402 -10.49 37.46 11.61
C ALA A 402 -10.86 38.95 11.44
N LYS A 403 -10.11 39.71 10.62
CA LYS A 403 -10.43 41.11 10.30
C LYS A 403 -11.80 41.25 9.64
N PHE A 404 -12.13 40.36 8.71
CA PHE A 404 -13.40 40.36 8.00
C PHE A 404 -14.58 40.08 8.95
N LEU A 405 -14.48 39.06 9.82
CA LEU A 405 -15.52 38.77 10.79
C LEU A 405 -15.72 39.91 11.80
N ILE A 406 -14.65 40.60 12.22
CA ILE A 406 -14.75 41.79 13.06
C ILE A 406 -15.47 42.93 12.32
N LYS A 407 -15.13 43.16 11.05
CA LYS A 407 -15.80 44.16 10.20
C LYS A 407 -17.29 43.86 10.03
N ASP A 408 -17.65 42.59 9.92
CA ASP A 408 -19.04 42.15 9.88
C ASP A 408 -19.76 42.32 11.24
N GLY A 409 -19.06 42.66 12.32
CA GLY A 409 -19.67 42.94 13.63
C GLY A 409 -19.50 41.83 14.65
N ARG A 410 -18.69 40.80 14.39
CA ARG A 410 -18.32 39.81 15.40
C ARG A 410 -17.43 40.44 16.46
N SER A 411 -17.70 40.15 17.74
CA SER A 411 -16.94 40.73 18.85
C SER A 411 -15.44 40.43 18.74
N ARG A 412 -14.60 41.44 19.00
CA ARG A 412 -13.13 41.32 19.03
C ARG A 412 -12.61 40.33 20.07
N ASN A 413 -13.42 40.06 21.09
CA ASN A 413 -13.08 39.15 22.20
C ASN A 413 -13.58 37.73 21.97
N THR A 414 -14.29 37.45 20.87
CA THR A 414 -14.78 36.11 20.54
C THR A 414 -13.62 35.11 20.60
N PRO A 415 -13.74 33.99 21.34
CA PRO A 415 -12.73 32.95 21.35
C PRO A 415 -12.52 32.37 19.95
N ALA A 416 -11.28 32.02 19.64
CA ALA A 416 -10.92 31.37 18.41
C ALA A 416 -9.74 30.41 18.63
N ALA A 417 -9.65 29.39 17.78
CA ALA A 417 -8.58 28.40 17.85
C ALA A 417 -8.19 27.91 16.46
N VAL A 418 -6.90 27.63 16.29
CA VAL A 418 -6.37 26.89 15.15
C VAL A 418 -5.92 25.52 15.63
N VAL A 419 -6.44 24.47 14.99
CA VAL A 419 -5.98 23.09 15.19
C VAL A 419 -5.17 22.69 13.96
N ILE A 420 -3.87 22.47 14.16
CA ILE A 420 -2.94 22.02 13.13
C ILE A 420 -2.87 20.50 13.20
N SER A 421 -2.83 19.84 12.03
CA SER A 421 -2.73 18.37 11.91
C SER A 421 -3.78 17.63 12.75
N ALA A 422 -5.04 18.09 12.72
CA ALA A 422 -6.14 17.49 13.47
C ALA A 422 -6.27 16.00 13.15
N GLY A 423 -6.29 15.15 14.19
CA GLY A 423 -6.34 13.69 14.03
C GLY A 423 -4.98 13.04 13.72
N ASN A 424 -3.87 13.77 13.87
CA ASN A 424 -2.53 13.18 14.00
C ASN A 424 -2.03 13.35 15.44
N GLU A 425 -2.05 12.30 16.26
CA GLU A 425 -1.79 12.40 17.70
C GLU A 425 -0.39 12.98 18.03
N ILE A 426 0.58 12.84 17.13
CA ILE A 426 1.98 13.25 17.34
C ILE A 426 2.21 14.71 16.92
N GLN A 427 1.62 15.13 15.81
CA GLN A 427 1.82 16.44 15.18
C GLN A 427 0.70 17.43 15.48
N GLN A 428 -0.38 16.99 16.13
CA GLN A 428 -1.52 17.86 16.45
C GLN A 428 -1.09 18.97 17.41
N GLU A 429 -1.34 20.21 17.01
CA GLU A 429 -1.11 21.40 17.82
C GLU A 429 -2.37 22.26 17.87
N VAL A 430 -2.59 22.94 19.00
CA VAL A 430 -3.73 23.84 19.18
C VAL A 430 -3.21 25.21 19.60
N ILE A 431 -3.53 26.22 18.79
CA ILE A 431 -3.22 27.62 19.05
C ILE A 431 -4.53 28.31 19.39
N ILE A 432 -4.64 28.90 20.57
CA ILE A 432 -5.86 29.55 21.06
C ILE A 432 -5.62 31.05 21.24
N GLY A 433 -6.65 31.84 20.99
CA GLY A 433 -6.64 33.27 21.25
C GLY A 433 -8.02 33.89 21.09
N SER A 434 -8.06 35.21 21.11
CA SER A 434 -9.25 35.98 20.71
C SER A 434 -9.19 36.29 19.21
N LEU A 435 -10.34 36.61 18.63
CA LEU A 435 -10.45 37.04 17.23
C LEU A 435 -9.52 38.24 16.92
N SER A 436 -9.42 39.20 17.84
CA SER A 436 -8.48 40.32 17.73
C SER A 436 -7.00 39.95 17.88
N GLY A 437 -6.70 38.85 18.58
CA GLY A 437 -5.36 38.24 18.61
C GLY A 437 -4.97 37.75 17.22
N PHE A 438 -5.79 36.88 16.62
CA PHE A 438 -5.56 36.37 15.27
C PHE A 438 -5.58 37.45 14.19
N ALA A 439 -6.35 38.53 14.36
CA ALA A 439 -6.33 39.66 13.42
C ALA A 439 -4.99 40.43 13.39
N ARG A 440 -4.20 40.36 14.46
CA ARG A 440 -2.93 41.09 14.62
C ARG A 440 -1.69 40.27 14.28
N SER A 441 -1.76 38.94 14.39
CA SER A 441 -0.62 38.06 14.18
C SER A 441 -0.85 37.09 13.02
N VAL A 442 0.19 36.90 12.22
CA VAL A 442 0.28 35.74 11.33
C VAL A 442 0.72 34.56 12.18
N ILE A 443 -0.06 33.49 12.14
CA ILE A 443 0.29 32.25 12.84
C ILE A 443 1.56 31.69 12.19
N LYS A 444 2.60 31.48 12.99
CA LYS A 444 3.76 30.70 12.54
C LYS A 444 3.33 29.24 12.46
N ILE A 445 3.17 28.74 11.24
CA ILE A 445 2.80 27.34 11.00
C ILE A 445 4.08 26.49 11.15
N PRO A 446 4.10 25.46 12.01
CA PRO A 446 5.21 24.52 12.10
C PRO A 446 5.36 23.76 10.77
N GLY A 447 6.40 24.10 10.01
CA GLY A 447 6.57 23.61 8.64
C GLY A 447 5.61 24.30 7.66
N SER A 448 6.07 24.58 6.44
CA SER A 448 5.32 25.41 5.48
C SER A 448 4.07 24.75 4.87
N GLU A 449 3.70 23.52 5.26
CA GLU A 449 2.68 22.70 4.57
C GLU A 449 1.66 21.97 5.48
N ALA A 450 1.70 22.14 6.81
CA ALA A 450 0.79 21.41 7.69
C ALA A 450 -0.67 21.86 7.51
N PRO A 451 -1.65 20.94 7.33
CA PRO A 451 -3.05 21.31 7.23
C PRO A 451 -3.56 21.80 8.59
N GLY A 452 -4.53 22.71 8.59
CA GLY A 452 -5.17 23.14 9.83
C GLY A 452 -6.57 23.69 9.63
N ILE A 453 -7.32 23.69 10.73
CA ILE A 453 -8.70 24.18 10.83
C ILE A 453 -8.72 25.39 11.75
N PHE A 454 -9.39 26.45 11.31
CA PHE A 454 -9.64 27.63 12.15
C PHE A 454 -11.09 27.65 12.64
N ILE A 455 -11.28 27.78 13.94
CA ILE A 455 -12.57 27.72 14.63
C ILE A 455 -12.79 29.06 15.31
N VAL A 456 -13.94 29.69 15.10
CA VAL A 456 -14.30 30.98 15.68
C VAL A 456 -15.64 30.88 16.37
N GLY A 457 -15.69 31.26 17.64
CA GLY A 457 -16.88 31.23 18.48
C GLY A 457 -16.58 30.68 19.87
N GLU A 458 -17.56 30.80 20.77
CA GLU A 458 -17.42 30.39 22.18
C GLU A 458 -16.98 28.93 22.37
N ASN A 459 -17.27 28.05 21.41
CA ASN A 459 -16.83 26.66 21.41
C ASN A 459 -15.30 26.49 21.37
N ALA A 460 -14.55 27.53 20.95
CA ALA A 460 -13.09 27.54 20.89
C ALA A 460 -12.43 28.04 22.19
N ASP A 461 -13.20 28.26 23.27
CA ASP A 461 -12.67 28.70 24.56
C ASP A 461 -11.69 27.67 25.16
N PRO A 462 -10.51 28.10 25.64
CA PRO A 462 -9.46 27.21 26.18
C PRO A 462 -9.93 26.35 27.35
N LYS A 463 -10.98 26.75 28.09
CA LYS A 463 -11.53 25.95 29.20
C LYS A 463 -12.09 24.60 28.75
N TYR A 464 -12.35 24.42 27.45
CA TYR A 464 -12.86 23.18 26.89
C TYR A 464 -11.78 22.21 26.41
N LEU A 465 -10.50 22.60 26.44
CA LEU A 465 -9.42 21.68 26.07
C LEU A 465 -9.41 20.45 26.98
N LEU A 466 -9.17 19.28 26.38
CA LEU A 466 -9.00 18.04 27.13
C LEU A 466 -7.80 18.14 28.07
N LYS A 467 -8.01 17.70 29.31
CA LYS A 467 -6.94 17.60 30.30
C LYS A 467 -6.09 16.35 30.02
N LYS A 468 -4.77 16.46 30.19
CA LYS A 468 -3.83 15.33 30.06
C LYS A 468 -3.86 14.44 31.31
N ASN A 469 -4.99 13.77 31.52
CA ASN A 469 -5.20 12.81 32.60
C ASN A 469 -4.54 11.45 32.26
N GLY A 470 -4.52 10.53 33.22
CA GLY A 470 -3.86 9.22 33.09
C GLY A 470 -2.45 9.18 33.64
N ALA A 471 -1.88 7.98 33.76
CA ALA A 471 -0.57 7.78 34.39
C ALA A 471 0.59 8.30 33.54
N LEU A 472 0.44 8.27 32.21
CA LEU A 472 1.42 8.81 31.27
C LEU A 472 1.23 10.30 30.96
N GLN A 473 0.14 10.91 31.43
CA GLN A 473 -0.07 12.37 31.44
C GLN A 473 0.12 13.05 30.06
N GLY A 474 -0.34 12.40 28.99
CA GLY A 474 -0.23 12.89 27.61
C GLY A 474 1.20 12.99 27.08
N LYS A 475 2.16 12.27 27.67
CA LYS A 475 3.55 12.19 27.19
C LYS A 475 3.64 11.39 25.89
N LYS A 476 4.51 11.82 24.98
CA LYS A 476 4.87 11.13 23.74
C LYS A 476 5.85 9.99 24.04
N ILE A 477 5.45 8.74 23.82
CA ILE A 477 6.24 7.55 24.15
C ILE A 477 6.78 6.90 22.88
N LEU A 478 8.10 6.95 22.68
CA LEU A 478 8.78 6.33 21.55
C LEU A 478 8.83 4.81 21.73
N LEU A 479 8.17 4.10 20.83
CA LEU A 479 8.07 2.64 20.79
C LEU A 479 9.02 2.09 19.73
N THR A 480 10.09 1.42 20.19
CA THR A 480 11.16 0.90 19.31
C THR A 480 11.03 -0.60 19.00
N CYS A 481 9.96 -1.22 19.47
CA CYS A 481 9.70 -2.65 19.28
C CYS A 481 9.45 -3.03 17.81
N SER A 482 9.52 -4.33 17.51
CA SER A 482 9.18 -4.84 16.18
C SER A 482 7.70 -4.64 15.84
N ASP A 483 7.38 -4.61 14.54
CA ASP A 483 6.00 -4.50 14.04
C ASP A 483 5.06 -5.57 14.62
N SER A 484 5.58 -6.77 14.92
CA SER A 484 4.82 -7.88 15.49
C SER A 484 4.14 -7.57 16.83
N ILE A 485 4.70 -6.66 17.63
CA ILE A 485 4.20 -6.31 18.98
C ILE A 485 3.86 -4.83 19.12
N MET A 486 3.97 -4.05 18.05
CA MET A 486 3.75 -2.60 18.03
C MET A 486 2.34 -2.23 18.47
N ASP A 487 1.32 -2.90 17.93
CA ASP A 487 -0.09 -2.55 18.23
C ASP A 487 -0.44 -2.78 19.71
N LYS A 488 0.12 -3.84 20.32
CA LYS A 488 -0.03 -4.09 21.76
C LYS A 488 0.56 -2.94 22.57
N ALA A 489 1.74 -2.47 22.19
CA ALA A 489 2.41 -1.35 22.85
C ALA A 489 1.66 -0.03 22.68
N VAL A 490 1.21 0.27 21.47
CA VAL A 490 0.39 1.45 21.11
C VAL A 490 -0.86 1.52 21.99
N ASN A 491 -1.61 0.41 22.05
CA ASN A 491 -2.85 0.35 22.83
C ASN A 491 -2.60 0.56 24.32
N LYS A 492 -1.54 -0.05 24.87
CA LYS A 492 -1.21 0.11 26.29
C LYS A 492 -0.77 1.54 26.64
N VAL A 493 -0.04 2.21 25.75
CA VAL A 493 0.29 3.63 25.93
C VAL A 493 -0.99 4.49 25.96
N ARG A 494 -1.92 4.26 25.03
CA ARG A 494 -3.20 4.99 24.98
C ARG A 494 -4.07 4.72 26.21
N GLU A 495 -4.16 3.47 26.66
CA GLU A 495 -4.89 3.05 27.87
C GLU A 495 -4.45 3.86 29.10
N LEU A 496 -3.15 4.13 29.23
CA LEU A 496 -2.58 4.89 30.34
C LEU A 496 -2.54 6.42 30.08
N GLY A 497 -3.19 6.91 29.03
CA GLY A 497 -3.29 8.32 28.69
C GLY A 497 -2.02 8.93 28.08
N GLY A 498 -1.20 8.13 27.41
CA GLY A 498 -0.02 8.58 26.66
C GLY A 498 -0.27 8.67 25.16
N ILE A 499 0.69 9.26 24.44
CA ILE A 499 0.68 9.38 22.98
C ILE A 499 1.74 8.42 22.40
N PRO A 500 1.36 7.36 21.68
CA PRO A 500 2.32 6.41 21.14
C PRO A 500 3.05 6.98 19.90
N VAL A 501 4.38 6.94 19.91
CA VAL A 501 5.22 7.31 18.77
C VAL A 501 5.83 6.03 18.19
N ARG A 502 5.25 5.54 17.09
CA ARG A 502 5.66 4.30 16.41
C ARG A 502 7.00 4.51 15.68
N MET A 503 8.04 3.78 16.05
CA MET A 503 9.32 3.84 15.35
C MET A 503 10.09 2.51 15.46
N PRO A 504 9.62 1.46 14.75
CA PRO A 504 10.23 0.13 14.85
C PRO A 504 11.69 0.21 14.42
N MET A 505 12.60 -0.07 15.35
CA MET A 505 14.04 0.05 15.12
C MET A 505 14.63 -1.18 14.43
N ILE A 506 13.86 -2.25 14.40
CA ILE A 506 14.21 -3.53 13.78
C ILE A 506 13.06 -4.02 12.91
N ARG A 507 13.40 -4.59 11.76
CA ARG A 507 12.51 -5.37 10.91
C ARG A 507 12.92 -6.83 10.99
N LEU A 508 11.94 -7.72 10.99
CA LEU A 508 12.18 -9.15 11.00
C LEU A 508 12.16 -9.66 9.57
N GLU A 509 13.28 -10.21 9.09
CA GLU A 509 13.34 -10.85 7.77
C GLU A 509 13.30 -12.36 7.95
N GLU A 510 12.24 -12.97 7.42
CA GLU A 510 12.06 -14.42 7.42
C GLU A 510 13.22 -15.10 6.69
N ASN A 511 13.78 -16.14 7.30
CA ASN A 511 14.73 -17.01 6.61
C ASN A 511 13.93 -18.04 5.79
N ARG A 512 13.60 -17.67 4.55
CA ARG A 512 12.80 -18.51 3.63
C ARG A 512 13.57 -19.77 3.23
N ARG A 513 13.39 -20.84 4.00
CA ARG A 513 13.66 -22.21 3.55
C ARG A 513 12.31 -22.92 3.42
N ASP A 514 12.04 -23.48 2.25
CA ASP A 514 10.77 -24.13 1.85
C ASP A 514 10.46 -25.46 2.57
N ALA A 515 10.95 -25.68 3.79
CA ALA A 515 10.94 -26.99 4.44
C ALA A 515 10.72 -26.98 5.96
N CYS A 516 10.18 -25.91 6.55
CA CYS A 516 9.94 -25.90 8.00
C CYS A 516 8.96 -27.02 8.40
N SER A 517 7.87 -27.23 7.65
CA SER A 517 6.91 -28.32 7.90
C SER A 517 7.49 -29.73 7.78
N THR A 518 8.42 -29.96 6.86
CA THR A 518 9.06 -31.27 6.64
C THR A 518 9.96 -31.63 7.83
N LEU A 519 10.64 -30.64 8.40
CA LEU A 519 11.49 -30.82 9.57
C LEU A 519 10.66 -31.19 10.81
N LEU A 520 9.49 -30.59 11.02
CA LEU A 520 8.69 -30.78 12.24
C LEU A 520 8.39 -32.25 12.57
N LYS A 521 8.25 -33.12 11.58
CA LYS A 521 7.90 -34.53 11.79
C LYS A 521 9.00 -35.36 12.48
N THR A 522 10.23 -34.87 12.51
CA THR A 522 11.39 -35.63 13.02
C THR A 522 11.78 -35.24 14.44
N TYR A 523 11.07 -34.29 15.06
CA TYR A 523 11.36 -33.76 16.40
C TYR A 523 10.22 -34.08 17.37
N ASP A 524 10.58 -34.31 18.63
CA ASP A 524 9.64 -34.55 19.73
C ASP A 524 9.15 -33.21 20.32
N TRP A 525 10.03 -32.20 20.28
CA TRP A 525 9.78 -30.87 20.83
C TRP A 525 10.15 -29.77 19.84
N ILE A 526 9.34 -28.72 19.81
CA ILE A 526 9.72 -27.41 19.27
C ILE A 526 9.87 -26.39 20.40
N MET A 527 10.90 -25.55 20.28
CA MET A 527 11.19 -24.52 21.27
C MET A 527 11.23 -23.15 20.61
N LEU A 528 10.38 -22.23 21.09
CA LEU A 528 10.34 -20.85 20.63
C LEU A 528 10.58 -19.90 21.79
N THR A 529 11.48 -18.94 21.56
CA THR A 529 12.03 -18.10 22.64
C THR A 529 11.53 -16.66 22.64
N SER A 530 10.70 -16.28 21.66
CA SER A 530 10.11 -14.95 21.57
C SER A 530 8.73 -14.97 20.91
N PRO A 531 7.84 -14.00 21.20
CA PRO A 531 6.55 -13.86 20.52
C PRO A 531 6.71 -13.70 19.00
N SER A 532 7.73 -12.95 18.58
CA SER A 532 8.06 -12.75 17.16
C SER A 532 8.39 -14.06 16.44
N ALA A 533 9.08 -15.00 17.09
CA ALA A 533 9.34 -16.32 16.53
C ALA A 533 8.04 -17.09 16.31
N VAL A 534 7.10 -17.04 17.26
CA VAL A 534 5.80 -17.71 17.16
C VAL A 534 5.00 -17.17 15.99
N LYS A 535 4.90 -15.84 15.86
CA LYS A 535 4.18 -15.20 14.76
C LYS A 535 4.69 -15.65 13.39
N ILE A 536 6.01 -15.56 13.18
CA ILE A 536 6.64 -15.96 11.91
C ILE A 536 6.45 -17.44 11.64
N PHE A 537 6.61 -18.28 12.67
CA PHE A 537 6.42 -19.72 12.56
C PHE A 537 4.99 -20.07 12.14
N ILE A 538 3.97 -19.51 12.82
CA ILE A 538 2.57 -19.75 12.51
C ILE A 538 2.20 -19.21 11.12
N GLU A 539 2.69 -18.03 10.74
CA GLU A 539 2.47 -17.47 9.39
C GLU A 539 3.08 -18.37 8.31
N SER A 540 4.29 -18.91 8.54
CA SER A 540 4.91 -19.87 7.62
C SER A 540 4.07 -21.15 7.48
N LEU A 541 3.57 -21.70 8.60
CA LEU A 541 2.72 -22.90 8.56
C LEU A 541 1.38 -22.65 7.86
N LYS A 542 0.78 -21.46 8.03
CA LYS A 542 -0.44 -21.06 7.30
C LYS A 542 -0.20 -20.96 5.79
N LYS A 543 0.93 -20.37 5.37
CA LYS A 543 1.34 -20.30 3.95
C LYS A 543 1.48 -21.70 3.34
N GLU A 544 2.01 -22.65 4.11
CA GLU A 544 2.17 -24.06 3.70
C GLU A 544 0.90 -24.92 3.90
N ARG A 545 -0.19 -24.35 4.43
CA ARG A 545 -1.44 -25.07 4.78
C ARG A 545 -1.21 -26.29 5.70
N TYR A 546 -0.29 -26.17 6.65
CA TYR A 546 0.06 -27.25 7.58
C TYR A 546 -1.03 -27.48 8.63
N ASP A 547 -1.30 -28.75 8.98
CA ASP A 547 -2.26 -29.13 10.02
C ASP A 547 -1.64 -28.99 11.42
N PHE A 548 -2.07 -27.97 12.19
CA PHE A 548 -1.52 -27.67 13.52
C PHE A 548 -1.66 -28.81 14.54
N ARG A 549 -2.58 -29.76 14.33
CA ARG A 549 -2.73 -30.94 15.21
C ARG A 549 -1.53 -31.89 15.13
N ARG A 550 -0.65 -31.70 14.14
CA ARG A 550 0.57 -32.49 13.93
C ARG A 550 1.83 -31.82 14.49
N LEU A 551 1.70 -30.68 15.17
CA LEU A 551 2.82 -30.02 15.80
C LEU A 551 3.46 -30.93 16.88
N PRO A 552 4.80 -30.96 16.99
CA PRO A 552 5.47 -31.53 18.15
C PRO A 552 5.09 -30.77 19.43
N LYS A 553 5.47 -31.32 20.58
CA LYS A 553 5.25 -30.66 21.87
C LYS A 553 5.98 -29.33 21.94
N ILE A 554 5.40 -28.35 22.61
CA ILE A 554 5.80 -26.95 22.51
C ILE A 554 6.40 -26.46 23.82
N ILE A 555 7.62 -25.92 23.73
CA ILE A 555 8.34 -25.27 24.83
C ILE A 555 8.43 -23.77 24.56
N VAL A 556 7.99 -22.95 25.51
CA VAL A 556 8.09 -21.48 25.42
C VAL A 556 8.80 -20.86 26.63
N CYS A 557 9.58 -19.81 26.38
CA CYS A 557 10.42 -19.17 27.40
C CYS A 557 9.68 -18.23 28.37
N GLY A 558 8.41 -17.90 28.13
CA GLY A 558 7.68 -16.98 29.00
C GLY A 558 6.30 -16.59 28.48
N PRO A 559 5.54 -15.81 29.27
CA PRO A 559 4.11 -15.58 29.08
C PRO A 559 3.78 -14.89 27.76
N GLY A 560 4.58 -13.89 27.35
CA GLY A 560 4.38 -13.22 26.07
C GLY A 560 4.49 -14.16 24.86
N THR A 561 5.35 -15.18 24.93
CA THR A 561 5.51 -16.18 23.86
C THR A 561 4.36 -17.19 23.90
N ALA A 562 3.92 -17.59 25.10
CA ALA A 562 2.78 -18.48 25.30
C ALA A 562 1.47 -17.87 24.77
N ASP A 563 1.22 -16.60 25.08
CA ASP A 563 0.03 -15.87 24.63
C ASP A 563 -0.08 -15.81 23.11
N GLU A 564 1.03 -15.69 22.39
CA GLU A 564 1.03 -15.65 20.93
C GLU A 564 0.61 -16.99 20.30
N PHE A 565 0.96 -18.12 20.93
CA PHE A 565 0.44 -19.43 20.56
C PHE A 565 -1.07 -19.54 20.84
N ARG A 566 -1.51 -19.09 22.03
CA ARG A 566 -2.92 -19.15 22.44
C ARG A 566 -3.82 -18.33 21.52
N ARG A 567 -3.35 -17.17 21.04
CA ARG A 567 -4.04 -16.35 20.03
C ARG A 567 -4.30 -17.08 18.72
N ASN A 568 -3.51 -18.10 18.42
CA ASN A 568 -3.68 -18.97 17.25
C ASN A 568 -4.34 -20.31 17.60
N GLY A 569 -4.95 -20.42 18.79
CA GLY A 569 -5.67 -21.61 19.24
C GLY A 569 -4.78 -22.77 19.70
N ILE A 570 -3.51 -22.51 20.04
CA ILE A 570 -2.54 -23.54 20.44
C ILE A 570 -2.09 -23.28 21.89
N SER A 571 -2.15 -24.29 22.74
CA SER A 571 -1.62 -24.22 24.11
C SER A 571 -0.23 -24.84 24.16
N PRO A 572 0.79 -24.12 24.67
CA PRO A 572 2.11 -24.71 24.88
C PRO A 572 2.08 -25.83 25.94
N ASP A 573 2.89 -26.86 25.77
CA ASP A 573 3.06 -27.95 26.74
C ASP A 573 3.91 -27.53 27.95
N ILE A 574 4.92 -26.69 27.73
CA ILE A 574 5.81 -26.16 28.77
C ILE A 574 5.88 -24.64 28.65
N GLU A 575 5.52 -23.97 29.75
CA GLU A 575 5.72 -22.55 29.96
C GLU A 575 6.59 -22.35 31.20
N ALA A 576 7.72 -21.64 31.05
CA ALA A 576 8.58 -21.34 32.18
C ALA A 576 7.97 -20.22 33.04
N SER A 577 7.64 -20.51 34.30
CA SER A 577 7.16 -19.52 35.27
C SER A 577 8.22 -19.13 36.32
N ASP A 578 8.13 -17.89 36.76
CA ASP A 578 8.64 -17.28 38.01
C ASP A 578 10.11 -16.89 38.15
N SER A 579 11.01 -17.27 37.24
CA SER A 579 12.38 -16.72 37.18
C SER A 579 12.72 -16.25 35.77
N TYR A 580 12.48 -14.97 35.48
CA TYR A 580 12.75 -14.35 34.18
C TYR A 580 14.25 -14.48 33.78
N GLY A 581 14.58 -15.54 33.03
CA GLY A 581 15.95 -15.84 32.61
C GLY A 581 16.11 -17.30 32.17
N ALA A 582 17.28 -17.65 31.63
CA ALA A 582 17.60 -19.01 31.19
C ALA A 582 17.44 -20.04 32.33
N GLU A 583 17.64 -19.64 33.59
CA GLU A 583 17.61 -20.52 34.76
C GLU A 583 16.21 -21.04 35.12
N GLY A 584 15.16 -20.20 35.08
CA GLY A 584 13.78 -20.63 35.33
C GLY A 584 13.26 -21.56 34.25
N LEU A 585 13.62 -21.27 33.01
CA LEU A 585 13.33 -22.11 31.86
C LEU A 585 14.01 -23.48 31.93
N LEU A 586 15.26 -23.52 32.38
CA LEU A 586 15.97 -24.79 32.56
C LEU A 586 15.29 -25.67 33.61
N LYS A 587 14.81 -25.09 34.73
CA LYS A 587 14.04 -25.84 35.74
C LYS A 587 12.73 -26.42 35.18
N ALA A 588 12.01 -25.67 34.34
CA ALA A 588 10.77 -26.15 33.73
C ALA A 588 11.03 -27.24 32.68
N ILE A 589 12.11 -27.10 31.91
CA ILE A 589 12.55 -28.05 30.88
C ILE A 589 13.04 -29.37 31.48
N THR A 590 13.85 -29.34 32.55
CA THR A 590 14.44 -30.54 33.16
C THR A 590 13.40 -31.52 33.70
N LEU A 591 12.19 -31.05 34.00
CA LEU A 591 11.08 -31.88 34.48
C LEU A 591 10.42 -32.70 33.36
N HIS A 592 10.60 -32.33 32.09
CA HIS A 592 9.81 -32.87 30.98
C HIS A 592 10.65 -33.42 29.83
N VAL A 593 11.77 -32.75 29.49
CA VAL A 593 12.66 -33.16 28.40
C VAL A 593 13.59 -34.26 28.88
N LYS A 594 13.60 -35.40 28.18
CA LYS A 594 14.36 -36.60 28.55
C LYS A 594 15.63 -36.75 27.70
N LYS A 595 16.57 -37.56 28.20
CA LYS A 595 17.73 -37.99 27.43
C LYS A 595 17.27 -38.69 26.15
N GLY A 596 17.79 -38.26 25.01
CA GLY A 596 17.44 -38.79 23.68
C GLY A 596 16.38 -37.99 22.91
N ASP A 597 15.61 -37.12 23.58
CA ASP A 597 14.59 -36.29 22.92
C ASP A 597 15.23 -35.39 21.85
N LYS A 598 14.55 -35.23 20.73
CA LYS A 598 14.93 -34.32 19.64
C LYS A 598 14.20 -33.00 19.79
N VAL A 599 14.97 -31.93 20.01
CA VAL A 599 14.46 -30.58 20.20
C VAL A 599 14.85 -29.69 19.01
N LEU A 600 13.86 -29.16 18.31
CA LEU A 600 14.05 -28.12 17.30
C LEU A 600 13.84 -26.75 17.92
N ARG A 601 14.92 -25.98 18.07
CA ARG A 601 14.86 -24.61 18.57
C ARG A 601 14.80 -23.63 17.41
N LEU A 602 13.68 -22.93 17.28
CA LEU A 602 13.47 -21.90 16.28
C LEU A 602 13.75 -20.52 16.91
N CYS A 603 14.78 -19.84 16.41
CA CYS A 603 15.26 -18.60 17.03
C CYS A 603 15.70 -17.53 16.02
N SER A 604 16.01 -16.34 16.53
CA SER A 604 16.63 -15.29 15.72
C SER A 604 18.12 -15.51 15.52
N ASP A 605 18.72 -14.88 14.52
CA ASP A 605 20.17 -14.81 14.30
C ASP A 605 20.99 -14.25 15.48
N LYS A 606 20.35 -13.55 16.41
CA LYS A 606 20.96 -12.96 17.62
C LYS A 606 20.72 -13.74 18.91
N ALA A 607 20.05 -14.90 18.86
CA ALA A 607 19.70 -15.65 20.06
C ALA A 607 20.95 -16.27 20.73
N SER A 608 21.00 -16.29 22.07
CA SER A 608 22.10 -16.95 22.79
C SER A 608 22.05 -18.47 22.61
N LYS A 609 23.23 -19.11 22.59
CA LYS A 609 23.36 -20.57 22.50
C LYS A 609 23.28 -21.27 23.86
N GLU A 610 23.22 -20.52 24.96
CA GLU A 610 23.25 -21.04 26.34
C GLU A 610 22.20 -22.13 26.58
N ILE A 611 20.94 -21.87 26.22
CA ILE A 611 19.84 -22.83 26.36
C ILE A 611 20.11 -24.13 25.58
N SER A 612 20.61 -24.02 24.34
CA SER A 612 20.92 -25.18 23.51
C SER A 612 22.09 -25.98 24.10
N CYS A 613 23.08 -25.31 24.68
CA CYS A 613 24.18 -25.97 25.39
C CYS A 613 23.70 -26.74 26.62
N GLU A 614 22.81 -26.16 27.42
CA GLU A 614 22.28 -26.82 28.62
C GLU A 614 21.35 -28.00 28.29
N LEU A 615 20.48 -27.87 27.29
CA LEU A 615 19.67 -29.00 26.79
C LEU A 615 20.53 -30.17 26.30
N ARG A 616 21.67 -29.89 25.66
CA ARG A 616 22.62 -30.93 25.25
C ARG A 616 23.31 -31.59 26.45
N LYS A 617 23.59 -30.84 27.53
CA LYS A 617 24.11 -31.42 28.79
C LYS A 617 23.11 -32.36 29.45
N LEU A 618 21.81 -32.11 29.29
CA LEU A 618 20.74 -33.02 29.73
C LEU A 618 20.59 -34.27 28.84
N GLY A 619 21.37 -34.37 27.75
CA GLY A 619 21.38 -35.51 26.85
C GLY A 619 20.32 -35.48 25.75
N ALA A 620 19.68 -34.32 25.50
CA ALA A 620 18.79 -34.12 24.36
C ALA A 620 19.59 -33.79 23.08
N THR A 621 19.04 -34.16 21.91
CA THR A 621 19.58 -33.75 20.60
C THR A 621 18.95 -32.43 20.19
N VAL A 622 19.73 -31.35 20.15
CA VAL A 622 19.22 -29.99 19.89
C VAL A 622 19.69 -29.45 18.55
N THR A 623 18.74 -29.12 17.66
CA THR A 623 18.98 -28.40 16.41
C THR A 623 18.53 -26.96 16.54
N ASP A 624 19.45 -26.01 16.32
CA ASP A 624 19.13 -24.58 16.25
C ASP A 624 18.89 -24.19 14.80
N GLU A 625 17.68 -23.72 14.49
CA GLU A 625 17.36 -23.16 13.18
C GLU A 625 17.03 -21.67 13.30
N ILE A 626 17.68 -20.88 12.45
CA ILE A 626 17.44 -19.44 12.37
C ILE A 626 16.16 -19.23 11.57
N LEU A 627 15.09 -18.86 12.28
CA LEU A 627 13.78 -18.60 11.68
C LEU A 627 13.72 -17.22 11.02
N TYR A 628 14.40 -16.23 11.61
CA TYR A 628 14.42 -14.86 11.10
C TYR A 628 15.70 -14.12 11.49
N ARG A 629 15.97 -13.03 10.77
CA ARG A 629 17.07 -12.11 11.04
C ARG A 629 16.53 -10.76 11.51
N ASN A 630 17.20 -10.17 12.50
CA ASN A 630 16.95 -8.80 12.90
C ASN A 630 17.70 -7.85 11.97
N VAL A 631 16.96 -7.14 11.12
CA VAL A 631 17.52 -6.11 10.23
C VAL A 631 17.27 -4.74 10.82
N LEU A 632 18.33 -3.94 10.95
CA LEU A 632 18.23 -2.59 11.49
C LEU A 632 17.49 -1.70 10.48
N VAL A 633 16.50 -0.96 10.97
CA VAL A 633 15.75 0.00 10.15
C VAL A 633 16.46 1.34 10.18
N LYS A 634 16.62 1.97 9.02
CA LYS A 634 17.18 3.31 8.90
C LYS A 634 16.08 4.36 8.89
N TYR A 635 16.33 5.46 9.57
CA TYR A 635 15.44 6.61 9.67
C TYR A 635 16.23 7.91 9.55
N ASP A 636 15.73 8.84 8.75
CA ASP A 636 16.38 10.14 8.56
C ASP A 636 16.03 11.17 9.64
N LYS A 637 14.87 10.99 10.28
CA LYS A 637 14.32 11.94 11.26
C LYS A 637 13.85 11.23 12.51
N LEU A 638 14.16 11.83 13.65
CA LEU A 638 13.67 11.42 14.96
C LEU A 638 12.47 12.30 15.33
N PRO A 639 11.25 11.75 15.46
CA PRO A 639 10.10 12.51 15.94
C PRO A 639 10.31 13.01 17.37
N GLU A 640 9.51 13.97 17.79
CA GLU A 640 9.52 14.43 19.18
C GLU A 640 8.95 13.35 20.12
N PHE A 641 9.64 13.10 21.24
CA PHE A 641 9.21 12.17 22.27
C PHE A 641 9.64 12.64 23.67
N ASP A 642 8.97 12.16 24.70
CA ASP A 642 9.25 12.41 26.12
C ASP A 642 9.97 11.25 26.80
N ALA A 643 9.67 10.03 26.38
CA ALA A 643 10.26 8.80 26.89
C ALA A 643 10.47 7.78 25.76
N ALA A 644 11.46 6.91 25.90
CA ALA A 644 11.77 5.87 24.92
C ALA A 644 11.74 4.48 25.56
N ILE A 645 11.09 3.54 24.90
CA ILE A 645 11.01 2.14 25.32
C ILE A 645 11.84 1.28 24.38
N PHE A 646 12.86 0.63 24.94
CA PHE A 646 13.72 -0.32 24.24
C PHE A 646 13.33 -1.76 24.57
N ALA A 647 12.68 -2.40 23.59
CA ALA A 647 12.21 -3.77 23.71
C ALA A 647 13.27 -4.83 23.33
N SER A 648 14.47 -4.42 22.89
CA SER A 648 15.56 -5.34 22.59
C SER A 648 16.92 -4.61 22.54
N SER A 649 18.00 -5.37 22.68
CA SER A 649 19.36 -4.87 22.47
C SER A 649 19.59 -4.35 21.05
N SER A 650 19.03 -5.03 20.03
CA SER A 650 19.14 -4.59 18.64
C SER A 650 18.41 -3.27 18.37
N ALA A 651 17.32 -2.99 19.08
CA ALA A 651 16.65 -1.69 19.00
C ALA A 651 17.53 -0.56 19.55
N VAL A 652 18.28 -0.80 20.63
CA VAL A 652 19.26 0.16 21.17
C VAL A 652 20.40 0.41 20.17
N GLU A 653 20.93 -0.66 19.58
CA GLU A 653 22.00 -0.58 18.57
C GLU A 653 21.55 0.22 17.35
N SER A 654 20.35 -0.07 16.84
CA SER A 654 19.75 0.64 15.71
C SER A 654 19.49 2.12 16.03
N PHE A 655 18.91 2.43 17.19
CA PHE A 655 18.67 3.82 17.59
C PHE A 655 19.98 4.60 17.69
N ARG A 656 21.01 4.03 18.31
CA ARG A 656 22.35 4.63 18.37
C ARG A 656 22.93 4.86 16.98
N ALA A 657 22.80 3.89 16.07
CA ALA A 657 23.32 3.99 14.72
C ALA A 657 22.61 5.07 13.90
N ASN A 658 21.30 5.26 14.10
CA ASN A 658 20.51 6.29 13.41
C ASN A 658 20.73 7.69 13.99
N PHE A 659 20.74 7.84 15.32
CA PHE A 659 20.57 9.14 15.96
C PHE A 659 21.59 9.50 17.03
N GLY A 660 22.39 8.54 17.49
CA GLY A 660 23.20 8.70 18.69
C GLY A 660 22.39 8.64 19.99
N LEU A 661 23.02 8.21 21.09
CA LEU A 661 22.35 8.05 22.40
C LEU A 661 22.19 9.39 23.14
N GLU A 662 22.89 10.44 22.73
CA GLU A 662 22.77 11.78 23.28
C GLU A 662 21.37 12.37 23.09
N LYS A 663 20.61 11.91 22.09
CA LYS A 663 19.21 12.29 21.87
C LYS A 663 18.26 11.80 22.96
N LEU A 664 18.69 10.84 23.80
CA LEU A 664 17.95 10.40 24.98
C LEU A 664 18.21 11.28 26.22
N LYS A 665 19.07 12.30 26.12
CA LYS A 665 19.38 13.17 27.27
C LYS A 665 18.13 13.93 27.71
N GLY A 666 17.82 13.86 29.01
CA GLY A 666 16.63 14.50 29.59
C GLY A 666 15.31 13.78 29.30
N LYS A 667 15.36 12.57 28.73
CA LYS A 667 14.20 11.72 28.43
C LYS A 667 14.21 10.50 29.34
N ASP A 668 13.03 10.01 29.74
CA ASP A 668 12.94 8.76 30.49
C ASP A 668 13.25 7.59 29.53
N THR A 669 14.23 6.74 29.87
CA THR A 669 14.62 5.59 29.05
C THR A 669 14.22 4.30 29.75
N VAL A 670 13.39 3.48 29.12
CA VAL A 670 12.91 2.21 29.66
C VAL A 670 13.52 1.05 28.88
N VAL A 671 13.98 0.03 29.58
CA VAL A 671 14.51 -1.20 28.98
C VAL A 671 13.74 -2.42 29.47
N ILE A 672 13.43 -3.33 28.54
CA ILE A 672 12.63 -4.53 28.82
C ILE A 672 13.31 -5.54 29.74
N GLY A 673 14.64 -5.57 29.78
CA GLY A 673 15.34 -6.58 30.56
C GLY A 673 16.84 -6.34 30.67
N ARG A 674 17.47 -7.19 31.48
CA ARG A 674 18.91 -7.13 31.79
C ARG A 674 19.82 -7.16 30.54
N PRO A 675 19.56 -7.96 29.49
CA PRO A 675 20.39 -7.93 28.29
C PRO A 675 20.39 -6.56 27.60
N THR A 676 19.23 -5.93 27.48
CA THR A 676 19.08 -4.59 26.89
C THR A 676 19.72 -3.51 27.75
N LEU A 677 19.59 -3.61 29.08
CA LEU A 677 20.33 -2.78 30.02
C LEU A 677 21.85 -2.92 29.84
N GLY A 678 22.33 -4.15 29.67
CA GLY A 678 23.74 -4.46 29.40
C GLY A 678 24.26 -3.77 28.14
N THR A 679 23.45 -3.73 27.07
CA THR A 679 23.79 -3.01 25.83
C THR A 679 23.94 -1.51 26.05
N LEU A 680 23.03 -0.86 26.78
CA LEU A 680 23.17 0.57 27.12
C LEU A 680 24.42 0.85 27.97
N LYS A 681 24.72 -0.03 28.94
CA LYS A 681 25.94 0.07 29.76
C LYS A 681 27.21 -0.09 28.92
N LYS A 682 27.24 -1.04 27.98
CA LYS A 682 28.34 -1.24 27.02
C LYS A 682 28.61 0.03 26.21
N PHE A 683 27.56 0.77 25.86
CA PHE A 683 27.66 2.06 25.17
C PHE A 683 27.86 3.26 26.10
N LYS A 684 28.14 3.02 27.38
CA LYS A 684 28.42 4.05 28.39
C LYS A 684 27.30 5.11 28.51
N TYR A 685 26.04 4.73 28.28
CA TYR A 685 24.90 5.62 28.50
C TYR A 685 24.75 5.93 30.00
N LYS A 686 24.69 7.22 30.35
CA LYS A 686 24.62 7.72 31.74
C LYS A 686 23.27 8.34 32.11
N GLY A 687 22.26 8.26 31.24
CA GLY A 687 20.94 8.83 31.52
C GLY A 687 20.13 8.00 32.53
N SER A 688 18.95 8.49 32.89
CA SER A 688 18.02 7.76 33.75
C SER A 688 17.48 6.54 33.00
N ILE A 689 17.69 5.35 33.58
CA ILE A 689 17.22 4.08 33.01
C ILE A 689 16.22 3.45 33.98
N ILE A 690 15.04 3.12 33.47
CA ILE A 690 14.00 2.35 34.16
C ILE A 690 14.09 0.92 33.62
N LEU A 691 14.42 -0.02 34.51
CA LEU A 691 14.34 -1.45 34.19
C LEU A 691 12.89 -1.90 34.44
N ALA A 692 12.27 -2.51 33.43
CA ALA A 692 10.92 -3.04 33.56
C ALA A 692 10.84 -4.11 34.67
N LYS A 693 9.78 -4.07 35.49
CA LYS A 693 9.51 -5.08 36.53
C LYS A 693 9.25 -6.46 35.92
N GLU A 694 8.51 -6.49 34.82
CA GLU A 694 8.25 -7.68 34.02
C GLU A 694 8.91 -7.50 32.64
N ALA A 695 9.54 -8.56 32.12
CA ALA A 695 10.26 -8.53 30.84
C ALA A 695 9.32 -8.60 29.62
N THR A 696 8.26 -7.79 29.64
CA THR A 696 7.25 -7.66 28.59
C THR A 696 7.14 -6.21 28.15
N ILE A 697 6.54 -5.98 26.97
CA ILE A 697 6.31 -4.61 26.49
C ILE A 697 5.33 -3.85 27.39
N ASN A 698 4.34 -4.54 27.97
CA ASN A 698 3.42 -3.96 28.93
C ASN A 698 4.14 -3.60 30.23
N GLY A 699 4.99 -4.50 30.75
CA GLY A 699 5.81 -4.25 31.93
C GLY A 699 6.70 -3.03 31.78
N CYS A 700 7.25 -2.77 30.60
CA CYS A 700 7.96 -1.50 30.31
C CYS A 700 7.08 -0.27 30.49
N ILE A 701 5.91 -0.28 29.83
CA ILE A 701 5.00 0.87 29.79
C ILE A 701 4.43 1.15 31.20
N GLU A 702 4.07 0.10 31.94
CA GLU A 702 3.58 0.19 33.31
C GLU A 702 4.67 0.69 34.27
N SER A 703 5.89 0.18 34.17
CA SER A 703 7.01 0.67 35.00
C SER A 703 7.30 2.16 34.77
N LEU A 704 7.16 2.63 33.53
CA LEU A 704 7.26 4.07 33.24
C LEU A 704 6.12 4.86 33.88
N ALA A 705 4.89 4.38 33.74
CA ALA A 705 3.70 5.01 34.30
C ALA A 705 3.80 5.13 35.83
N GLU A 706 4.18 4.05 36.52
CA GLU A 706 4.42 4.05 37.96
C GLU A 706 5.48 5.10 38.35
N LYS A 707 6.59 5.17 37.62
CA LYS A 707 7.67 6.13 37.91
C LYS A 707 7.20 7.58 37.76
N LEU A 708 6.37 7.86 36.76
CA LEU A 708 5.81 9.19 36.55
C LEU A 708 4.82 9.59 37.65
N ILE A 709 4.00 8.64 38.13
CA ILE A 709 3.10 8.86 39.25
C ILE A 709 3.86 9.06 40.55
N GLU A 710 4.87 8.23 40.82
CA GLU A 710 5.74 8.38 42.00
C GLU A 710 6.38 9.78 42.05
N LYS A 711 6.99 10.23 40.94
CA LYS A 711 7.54 11.59 40.83
C LYS A 711 6.49 12.67 41.13
N LYS A 712 5.26 12.49 40.65
CA LYS A 712 4.18 13.46 40.86
C LYS A 712 3.72 13.52 42.31
N ILE A 713 3.57 12.37 42.97
CA ILE A 713 3.23 12.28 44.40
C ILE A 713 4.31 12.96 45.24
N LEU A 714 5.58 12.70 44.94
CA LEU A 714 6.70 13.32 45.65
C LEU A 714 6.77 14.83 45.49
N ASN A 715 6.39 15.37 44.32
CA ASN A 715 6.37 16.82 44.06
C ASN A 715 5.16 17.55 44.67
N GLN A 716 4.16 16.83 45.22
CA GLN A 716 3.01 17.42 45.90
C GLN A 716 3.24 17.59 47.42
N ARG A 717 4.29 16.96 47.95
CA ARG A 717 4.83 17.21 49.28
C ARG A 717 5.90 18.28 49.18
#